data_AF-W8B4L3-F1
#
_entry.id   AF-W8B4L3-F1
#
_cell.length_a   1.000
_cell.length_b   1.000
_cell.length_c   1.000
_cell.angle_alpha   90.00
_cell.angle_beta   90.00
_cell.angle_gamma   90.00
#
_symmetry.space_group_name_H-M   'P 1'
#
loop_
_entity.id
_entity.type
_entity.pdbx_description
1 polymer ?
#
loop_
_entity_poly.entity_id
_entity_poly.type
_entity_poly.pdbx_seq_one_letter_code
_entity_poly.pdbx_strand_id
1 'polypeptide(L)'
;MWSPESEINSIAMATTMRHSQSSSSGISSLSSCGDPERLPELPPGDEQRLQRAALHLQQKLILREWLRDHRLQHHYQRLLAVEVASLEDVYWLEDSRASKILGKDWQLWSQARQNLPTSKAQLDALKAQLWSTVVKSSQHQDAWTWGGMLVVSVSVAGLVTLAAMTQPSLAPEARHSLLQYVTGKYLLPANCKVQWDWKDPATVGGTMCFVVRFFQRNGQPYPICDTDQFFVEVTEGTRKVVTISELGSSTDPNNANIAKVKFTVRTAGQYKISVLIGSSHISGSPFTKTFIPGPVDARRSRFIRPASTVICCAGTPTMLHIEPRDEFGNACNFDDDEDPVKGYRVEIFDLNGEPIEKLHHAIAFTYDRANTRVAVTALFPEPVCLRAVISYLEQKLPNGDFDIIVLSGSDTTLVHKNIASRKHNICYEAKLLSIYGTPRSKPRKVLCYVGPKQNSLIFQVTIKEMILKFIPKRIATFRLCPSTKFHFLPSLPTQPHGPVFIIDDGAQPKIELASRDRNIIAATFTHFLLKNIGGSETFKDKQDFFYHEVRKFHASYYHEKLALKVNREKILESSIKATKGFSVSDWCGNFEVTFQGEQGIDWGGLRREWFELVCSALFDPRGGLFCTFHDKHQALVHPNPNRPSHLKLKHFEFAGKIVGKCLYESSLGGTYRQLVRARFTRSFLAQLIGLRVHYKYFEQDDPDLYLSKIKYILDTDLDASDSLELYFVEEVYDTSGQLSKTVELTPNGSKVRVSNATKNQYLDALAQQRLCSSVKEEVDAFLKGLNGIIPDNLLSIFDENELELLMCGTGEYSIADFKAHHIINGNSAEFRRVLAWFWAAVSNFSQTEMARLLQFTTGCSQLPPGGFQELNPQFQITAAPTFGNLPTAHTCFNQLCLPDYETYEQFEKALLLAISEGSEGFGMV
;
A
#
# COMPACT_ATOMS: atom_id res chain seq x y z
N MET A 1 -50.94 -0.40 -30.39
CA MET A 1 -51.60 -0.97 -31.57
C MET A 1 -50.66 -2.04 -32.10
N TRP A 2 -50.99 -3.30 -31.79
CA TRP A 2 -50.61 -4.55 -32.46
C TRP A 2 -49.13 -4.95 -32.58
N SER A 3 -48.89 -6.19 -32.14
CA SER A 3 -47.71 -7.03 -32.31
C SER A 3 -47.56 -7.50 -33.79
N PRO A 4 -46.88 -8.64 -34.06
CA PRO A 4 -45.50 -8.82 -34.53
C PRO A 4 -45.48 -9.51 -35.93
N GLU A 5 -44.43 -10.30 -36.24
CA GLU A 5 -44.20 -11.12 -37.47
C GLU A 5 -43.66 -10.29 -38.65
N SER A 6 -42.78 -10.72 -39.53
CA SER A 6 -42.17 -11.98 -39.97
C SER A 6 -40.88 -11.56 -40.74
N GLU A 7 -39.85 -12.37 -40.93
CA GLU A 7 -39.69 -13.12 -42.18
C GLU A 7 -38.43 -13.99 -42.13
N ILE A 8 -38.60 -15.18 -42.70
CA ILE A 8 -37.65 -16.24 -43.00
C ILE A 8 -37.24 -16.11 -44.47
N ASN A 9 -36.09 -16.71 -44.84
CA ASN A 9 -35.54 -16.99 -46.18
C ASN A 9 -34.70 -15.85 -46.80
N SER A 10 -33.59 -16.09 -47.49
CA SER A 10 -32.92 -17.31 -47.96
C SER A 10 -31.68 -16.86 -48.73
N ILE A 11 -30.57 -17.61 -48.68
CA ILE A 11 -29.70 -17.77 -49.85
C ILE A 11 -29.43 -19.26 -50.00
N ALA A 12 -30.12 -19.85 -50.96
CA ALA A 12 -29.76 -21.09 -51.61
C ALA A 12 -29.06 -20.75 -52.92
N MET A 13 -28.01 -21.50 -53.29
CA MET A 13 -27.81 -22.05 -54.64
C MET A 13 -26.73 -23.14 -54.49
N ALA A 14 -27.09 -24.43 -54.60
CA ALA A 14 -27.25 -25.19 -55.84
C ALA A 14 -25.87 -25.66 -56.35
N THR A 15 -25.59 -26.89 -56.77
CA THR A 15 -26.34 -28.07 -57.24
C THR A 15 -25.23 -29.15 -57.49
N THR A 16 -25.38 -30.48 -57.59
CA THR A 16 -26.44 -31.31 -58.19
C THR A 16 -26.07 -32.81 -58.02
N MET A 17 -27.12 -33.65 -57.90
CA MET A 17 -27.31 -35.00 -58.49
C MET A 17 -26.51 -36.19 -57.90
N ARG A 18 -27.07 -37.38 -57.61
CA ARG A 18 -28.28 -38.08 -58.13
C ARG A 18 -28.67 -39.28 -57.24
N HIS A 19 -29.99 -39.50 -57.14
CA HIS A 19 -30.81 -40.74 -56.97
C HIS A 19 -30.18 -42.03 -56.38
N SER A 20 -30.85 -42.79 -55.50
CA SER A 20 -32.16 -43.43 -55.71
C SER A 20 -32.67 -44.15 -54.43
N GLN A 21 -33.92 -44.58 -54.51
CA GLN A 21 -34.81 -45.04 -53.45
C GLN A 21 -34.60 -46.50 -52.98
N SER A 22 -35.14 -46.74 -51.78
CA SER A 22 -35.96 -47.90 -51.40
C SER A 22 -35.34 -49.14 -50.75
N SER A 23 -36.04 -49.52 -49.69
CA SER A 23 -36.45 -50.87 -49.31
C SER A 23 -35.56 -51.67 -48.34
N SER A 24 -36.25 -52.00 -47.26
CA SER A 24 -36.05 -53.06 -46.30
C SER A 24 -35.76 -54.43 -46.93
N SER A 25 -34.65 -55.03 -46.51
CA SER A 25 -34.49 -56.46 -46.21
C SER A 25 -33.03 -56.62 -45.81
N GLY A 26 -32.70 -57.02 -44.59
CA GLY A 26 -32.79 -58.40 -44.15
C GLY A 26 -31.45 -58.76 -43.51
N ILE A 27 -31.49 -59.78 -42.65
CA ILE A 27 -30.41 -60.19 -41.76
C ILE A 27 -29.27 -60.81 -42.57
N SER A 28 -28.29 -60.01 -43.01
CA SER A 28 -27.10 -60.52 -43.72
C SER A 28 -25.86 -59.60 -43.67
N SER A 29 -25.66 -58.82 -42.59
CA SER A 29 -24.46 -57.98 -42.44
C SER A 29 -23.69 -58.16 -41.12
N LEU A 30 -23.86 -59.29 -40.41
CA LEU A 30 -23.00 -59.62 -39.26
C LEU A 30 -21.53 -59.94 -39.64
N SER A 31 -21.19 -59.94 -40.93
CA SER A 31 -19.81 -60.11 -41.41
C SER A 31 -19.01 -58.80 -41.48
N SER A 32 -19.58 -57.64 -41.12
CA SER A 32 -18.83 -56.37 -41.09
C SER A 32 -18.70 -55.73 -39.71
N CYS A 33 -19.15 -56.39 -38.63
CA CYS A 33 -18.92 -55.93 -37.24
C CYS A 33 -17.53 -56.34 -36.70
N GLY A 34 -16.50 -56.17 -37.52
CA GLY A 34 -15.13 -56.55 -37.17
C GLY A 34 -14.10 -55.67 -37.84
N ASP A 35 -14.45 -54.42 -38.15
CA ASP A 35 -13.48 -53.45 -38.65
C ASP A 35 -12.85 -52.70 -37.45
N PRO A 36 -11.59 -53.01 -37.07
CA PRO A 36 -10.93 -52.42 -35.91
C PRO A 36 -10.73 -50.90 -36.04
N GLU A 37 -10.87 -50.33 -37.25
CA GLU A 37 -10.76 -48.88 -37.48
C GLU A 37 -12.03 -48.07 -37.09
N ARG A 38 -13.07 -48.72 -36.54
CA ARG A 38 -14.31 -48.05 -36.09
C ARG A 38 -14.59 -48.09 -34.59
N LEU A 39 -13.64 -48.55 -33.78
CA LEU A 39 -13.70 -48.32 -32.33
C LEU A 39 -13.20 -46.89 -32.04
N PRO A 40 -13.83 -46.13 -31.12
CA PRO A 40 -13.25 -44.85 -30.70
C PRO A 40 -11.86 -45.12 -30.13
N GLU A 41 -10.84 -44.50 -30.73
CA GLU A 41 -9.46 -44.63 -30.29
C GLU A 41 -9.37 -44.24 -28.80
N LEU A 42 -8.82 -45.13 -27.99
CA LEU A 42 -8.46 -44.81 -26.62
C LEU A 42 -7.48 -43.63 -26.66
N PRO A 43 -7.56 -42.65 -25.74
CA PRO A 43 -6.55 -41.61 -25.64
C PRO A 43 -5.16 -42.27 -25.57
N PRO A 44 -4.15 -41.78 -26.33
CA PRO A 44 -2.88 -42.49 -26.51
C PRO A 44 -2.14 -42.77 -25.19
N GLY A 45 -2.38 -41.95 -24.15
CA GLY A 45 -1.88 -42.19 -22.80
C GLY A 45 -2.53 -43.38 -22.08
N ASP A 46 -3.83 -43.60 -22.26
CA ASP A 46 -4.56 -44.72 -21.64
C ASP A 46 -4.35 -46.03 -22.41
N GLU A 47 -4.20 -45.97 -23.72
CA GLU A 47 -3.79 -47.11 -24.55
C GLU A 47 -2.40 -47.61 -24.12
N GLN A 48 -1.43 -46.70 -23.95
CA GLN A 48 -0.10 -47.05 -23.45
C GLN A 48 -0.13 -47.61 -22.02
N ARG A 49 -0.99 -47.10 -21.14
CA ARG A 49 -1.12 -47.62 -19.76
C ARG A 49 -1.71 -49.03 -19.74
N LEU A 50 -2.73 -49.29 -20.56
CA LEU A 50 -3.35 -50.61 -20.70
C LEU A 50 -2.38 -51.63 -21.33
N GLN A 51 -1.65 -51.23 -22.38
CA GLN A 51 -0.62 -52.08 -23.00
C GLN A 51 0.50 -52.42 -22.01
N ARG A 52 0.97 -51.45 -21.21
CA ARG A 52 1.97 -51.69 -20.15
C ARG A 52 1.44 -52.63 -19.06
N ALA A 53 0.20 -52.44 -18.61
CA ALA A 53 -0.42 -53.30 -17.60
C ALA A 53 -0.61 -54.74 -18.11
N ALA A 54 -1.03 -54.90 -19.37
CA ALA A 54 -1.19 -56.20 -20.01
C ALA A 54 0.16 -56.93 -20.16
N LEU A 55 1.22 -56.22 -20.60
CA LEU A 55 2.57 -56.78 -20.71
C LEU A 55 3.11 -57.23 -19.35
N HIS A 56 2.91 -56.42 -18.30
CA HIS A 56 3.36 -56.74 -16.95
C HIS A 56 2.61 -57.95 -16.36
N LEU A 57 1.30 -58.06 -16.62
CA LEU A 57 0.52 -59.24 -16.24
C LEU A 57 0.98 -60.49 -16.99
N GLN A 58 1.23 -60.38 -18.29
CA GLN A 58 1.73 -61.47 -19.13
C GLN A 58 3.08 -62.01 -18.60
N GLN A 59 4.03 -61.13 -18.30
CA GLN A 59 5.34 -61.50 -17.73
C GLN A 59 5.21 -62.24 -16.40
N LYS A 60 4.31 -61.76 -15.53
CA LYS A 60 4.02 -62.40 -14.23
C LYS A 60 3.44 -63.80 -14.39
N LEU A 61 2.55 -64.01 -15.35
CA LEU A 61 1.96 -65.32 -15.62
C LEU A 61 2.98 -66.28 -16.23
N ILE A 62 3.84 -65.81 -17.13
CA ILE A 62 4.95 -66.60 -17.69
C ILE A 62 5.93 -67.03 -16.58
N LEU A 63 6.30 -66.12 -15.68
CA LEU A 63 7.18 -66.45 -14.54
C LEU A 63 6.53 -67.51 -13.64
N ARG A 64 5.24 -67.36 -13.33
CA ARG A 64 4.49 -68.34 -12.51
C ARG A 64 4.51 -69.74 -13.15
N GLU A 65 4.33 -69.80 -14.47
CA GLU A 65 4.35 -71.03 -15.24
C GLU A 65 5.74 -71.68 -15.24
N TRP A 66 6.79 -70.91 -15.47
CA TRP A 66 8.16 -71.42 -15.43
C TRP A 66 8.56 -71.96 -14.06
N LEU A 67 8.11 -71.31 -12.98
CA LEU A 67 8.31 -71.80 -11.62
C LEU A 67 7.55 -73.11 -11.38
N ARG A 68 6.36 -73.26 -11.97
CA ARG A 68 5.57 -74.50 -11.89
C ARG A 68 6.32 -75.67 -12.54
N ASP A 69 6.90 -75.46 -13.72
CA ASP A 69 7.67 -76.50 -14.43
C ASP A 69 8.87 -77.00 -13.61
N HIS A 70 9.46 -76.14 -12.79
CA HIS A 70 10.59 -76.47 -11.92
C HIS A 70 10.20 -76.79 -10.46
N ARG A 71 8.90 -76.95 -10.18
CA ARG A 71 8.34 -77.26 -8.85
C ARG A 71 8.59 -76.19 -7.77
N LEU A 72 8.76 -74.94 -8.18
CA LEU A 72 9.05 -73.77 -7.34
C LEU A 72 7.84 -72.83 -7.19
N GLN A 73 6.64 -73.22 -7.64
CA GLN A 73 5.44 -72.36 -7.67
C GLN A 73 5.05 -71.76 -6.30
N HIS A 74 5.34 -72.45 -5.20
CA HIS A 74 5.00 -72.00 -3.85
C HIS A 74 5.79 -70.75 -3.40
N HIS A 75 6.92 -70.46 -4.06
CA HIS A 75 7.74 -69.28 -3.77
C HIS A 75 7.33 -68.04 -4.59
N TYR A 76 6.38 -68.16 -5.52
CA TYR A 76 5.99 -67.09 -6.45
C TYR A 76 5.61 -65.77 -5.75
N GLN A 77 4.79 -65.81 -4.69
CA GLN A 77 4.40 -64.59 -3.98
C GLN A 77 5.59 -63.95 -3.23
N ARG A 78 6.53 -64.75 -2.72
CA ARG A 78 7.72 -64.25 -2.01
C ARG A 78 8.74 -63.64 -2.98
N LEU A 79 8.83 -64.18 -4.19
CA LEU A 79 9.65 -63.64 -5.27
C LEU A 79 9.09 -62.32 -5.82
N LEU A 80 7.77 -62.21 -5.98
CA LEU A 80 7.12 -60.95 -6.35
C LEU A 80 7.34 -59.84 -5.30
N ALA A 81 7.35 -60.19 -4.01
CA ALA A 81 7.60 -59.24 -2.92
C ALA A 81 9.03 -58.68 -2.90
N VAL A 82 9.97 -59.31 -3.62
CA VAL A 82 11.34 -58.80 -3.83
C VAL A 82 11.57 -58.34 -5.28
N GLU A 83 10.48 -57.98 -5.97
CA GLU A 83 10.49 -57.40 -7.32
C GLU A 83 10.94 -58.35 -8.45
N VAL A 84 10.91 -59.67 -8.24
CA VAL A 84 11.11 -60.66 -9.32
C VAL A 84 9.76 -60.93 -9.99
N ALA A 85 9.47 -60.22 -11.08
CA ALA A 85 8.17 -60.24 -11.76
C ALA A 85 8.21 -60.82 -13.18
N SER A 86 9.39 -61.04 -13.74
CA SER A 86 9.65 -61.60 -15.07
C SER A 86 10.77 -62.65 -15.06
N LEU A 87 10.96 -63.36 -16.18
CA LEU A 87 12.09 -64.29 -16.33
C LEU A 87 13.43 -63.57 -16.43
N GLU A 88 13.45 -62.31 -16.89
CA GLU A 88 14.64 -61.48 -16.88
C GLU A 88 15.15 -61.23 -15.46
N ASP A 89 14.24 -60.93 -14.54
CA ASP A 89 14.58 -60.62 -13.14
C ASP A 89 15.22 -61.82 -12.43
N VAL A 90 14.96 -63.05 -12.91
CA VAL A 90 15.59 -64.28 -12.42
C VAL A 90 17.10 -64.29 -12.66
N TYR A 91 17.59 -63.67 -13.74
CA TYR A 91 19.04 -63.56 -14.00
C TYR A 91 19.74 -62.60 -13.05
N TRP A 92 19.03 -61.60 -12.54
CA TRP A 92 19.63 -60.48 -11.78
C TRP A 92 19.45 -60.63 -10.27
N LEU A 93 18.67 -61.61 -9.81
CA LEU A 93 18.54 -61.89 -8.39
C LEU A 93 19.85 -62.42 -7.81
N GLU A 94 20.40 -61.74 -6.80
CA GLU A 94 21.64 -62.15 -6.13
C GLU A 94 21.47 -63.49 -5.39
N ASP A 95 22.49 -64.36 -5.47
CA ASP A 95 22.46 -65.70 -4.89
C ASP A 95 22.28 -65.70 -3.37
N SER A 96 22.86 -64.72 -2.67
CA SER A 96 22.71 -64.55 -1.23
C SER A 96 21.26 -64.24 -0.83
N ARG A 97 20.54 -63.48 -1.67
CA ARG A 97 19.15 -63.06 -1.47
C ARG A 97 18.19 -64.17 -1.88
N ALA A 98 18.46 -64.82 -3.00
CA ALA A 98 17.70 -65.96 -3.48
C ALA A 98 17.79 -67.16 -2.51
N SER A 99 18.98 -67.47 -1.98
CA SER A 99 19.19 -68.53 -0.98
C SER A 99 18.37 -68.29 0.30
N LYS A 100 18.28 -67.04 0.77
CA LYS A 100 17.43 -66.68 1.92
C LYS A 100 15.93 -66.87 1.65
N ILE A 101 15.47 -66.60 0.44
CA ILE A 101 14.05 -66.68 0.06
C ILE A 101 13.62 -68.14 -0.14
N LEU A 102 14.46 -68.92 -0.82
CA LEU A 102 14.16 -70.28 -1.29
C LEU A 102 14.58 -71.35 -0.26
N GLY A 103 15.50 -71.04 0.64
CA GLY A 103 15.92 -71.92 1.73
C GLY A 103 16.40 -73.27 1.23
N LYS A 104 15.65 -74.34 1.57
CA LYS A 104 15.99 -75.72 1.19
C LYS A 104 15.87 -75.98 -0.32
N ASP A 105 15.09 -75.18 -1.04
CA ASP A 105 14.87 -75.32 -2.49
C ASP A 105 15.89 -74.54 -3.34
N TRP A 106 16.89 -73.95 -2.70
CA TRP A 106 17.95 -73.17 -3.36
C TRP A 106 18.67 -73.96 -4.46
N GLN A 107 18.97 -75.24 -4.23
CA GLN A 107 19.66 -76.05 -5.23
C GLN A 107 18.81 -76.28 -6.49
N LEU A 108 17.49 -76.47 -6.34
CA LEU A 108 16.55 -76.61 -7.46
C LEU A 108 16.44 -75.31 -8.26
N TRP A 109 16.39 -74.17 -7.58
CA TRP A 109 16.41 -72.86 -8.23
C TRP A 109 17.72 -72.58 -8.98
N SER A 110 18.86 -72.88 -8.36
CA SER A 110 20.17 -72.69 -8.98
C SER A 110 20.29 -73.51 -10.26
N GLN A 111 19.81 -74.76 -10.25
CA GLN A 111 19.78 -75.61 -11.43
C GLN A 111 18.82 -75.10 -12.51
N ALA A 112 17.60 -74.68 -12.12
CA ALA A 112 16.62 -74.09 -13.04
C ALA A 112 17.15 -72.81 -13.70
N ARG A 113 17.82 -71.95 -12.94
CA ARG A 113 18.43 -70.71 -13.43
C ARG A 113 19.64 -70.95 -14.33
N GLN A 114 20.42 -72.00 -14.11
CA GLN A 114 21.51 -72.37 -15.02
C GLN A 114 20.99 -72.90 -16.36
N ASN A 115 19.79 -73.46 -16.38
CA ASN A 115 19.12 -73.95 -17.60
C ASN A 115 18.36 -72.86 -18.38
N LEU A 116 18.34 -71.61 -17.88
CA LEU A 116 17.67 -70.50 -18.55
C LEU A 116 18.50 -70.01 -19.76
N PRO A 117 17.89 -69.78 -20.95
CA PRO A 117 18.63 -69.44 -22.15
C PRO A 117 19.33 -68.07 -22.10
N THR A 118 20.64 -68.03 -22.29
CA THR A 118 21.43 -66.78 -22.26
C THR A 118 21.26 -65.91 -23.51
N SER A 119 20.76 -66.46 -24.62
CA SER A 119 20.43 -65.71 -25.83
C SER A 119 19.02 -65.14 -25.78
N LYS A 120 18.88 -63.84 -26.06
CA LYS A 120 17.59 -63.13 -26.10
C LYS A 120 16.55 -63.83 -27.00
N ALA A 121 16.97 -64.27 -28.20
CA ALA A 121 16.07 -64.95 -29.14
C ALA A 121 15.55 -66.30 -28.60
N GLN A 122 16.37 -67.03 -27.83
CA GLN A 122 15.97 -68.29 -27.21
C GLN A 122 15.11 -68.06 -25.96
N LEU A 123 15.37 -67.00 -25.20
CA LEU A 123 14.54 -66.60 -24.07
C LEU A 123 13.13 -66.17 -24.53
N ASP A 124 13.04 -65.41 -25.63
CA ASP A 124 11.77 -65.00 -26.23
C ASP A 124 10.98 -66.21 -26.76
N ALA A 125 11.66 -67.21 -27.34
CA ALA A 125 11.05 -68.47 -27.75
C ALA A 125 10.50 -69.27 -26.55
N LEU A 126 11.26 -69.36 -25.46
CA LEU A 126 10.83 -70.00 -24.21
C LEU A 126 9.61 -69.28 -23.61
N LYS A 127 9.63 -67.95 -23.58
CA LYS A 127 8.50 -67.13 -23.11
C LYS A 127 7.24 -67.36 -23.94
N ALA A 128 7.37 -67.43 -25.27
CA ALA A 128 6.24 -67.71 -26.15
C ALA A 128 5.66 -69.12 -25.92
N GLN A 129 6.52 -70.11 -25.68
CA GLN A 129 6.10 -71.47 -25.34
C GLN A 129 5.36 -71.54 -24.00
N LEU A 130 5.93 -70.93 -22.95
CA LEU A 130 5.31 -70.86 -21.63
C LEU A 130 3.98 -70.09 -21.69
N TRP A 131 3.92 -68.98 -22.42
CA TRP A 131 2.69 -68.22 -22.63
C TRP A 131 1.63 -69.05 -23.35
N SER A 132 2.02 -69.79 -24.40
CA SER A 132 1.11 -70.73 -25.08
C SER A 132 0.56 -71.78 -24.11
N THR A 133 1.37 -72.24 -23.15
CA THR A 133 0.97 -73.20 -22.12
C THR A 133 0.04 -72.58 -21.09
N VAL A 134 0.27 -71.34 -20.66
CA VAL A 134 -0.66 -70.56 -19.82
C VAL A 134 -2.01 -70.43 -20.52
N VAL A 135 -2.02 -70.06 -21.80
CA VAL A 135 -3.25 -69.89 -22.61
C VAL A 135 -3.97 -71.23 -22.86
N LYS A 136 -3.23 -72.34 -23.01
CA LYS A 136 -3.81 -73.68 -23.20
C LYS A 136 -4.31 -74.32 -21.90
N SER A 137 -3.68 -74.02 -20.77
CA SER A 137 -4.03 -74.59 -19.46
C SER A 137 -5.13 -73.83 -18.73
N SER A 138 -5.50 -72.64 -19.20
CA SER A 138 -6.72 -71.94 -18.78
C SER A 138 -7.97 -72.63 -19.33
N GLN A 139 -8.35 -73.76 -18.74
CA GLN A 139 -9.67 -74.36 -18.96
C GLN A 139 -10.77 -73.47 -18.36
N HIS A 140 -11.85 -73.32 -19.12
CA HIS A 140 -13.01 -72.46 -18.89
C HIS A 140 -13.60 -72.51 -17.47
N GLN A 141 -13.29 -71.52 -16.64
CA GLN A 141 -14.19 -71.00 -15.58
C GLN A 141 -13.90 -69.54 -15.19
N ASP A 142 -12.70 -69.01 -15.47
CA ASP A 142 -12.37 -67.59 -15.22
C ASP A 142 -12.69 -66.63 -16.38
N ALA A 143 -13.04 -67.14 -17.57
CA ALA A 143 -13.35 -66.29 -18.73
C ALA A 143 -14.75 -65.64 -18.65
N TRP A 144 -15.68 -66.20 -17.86
CA TRP A 144 -17.05 -65.68 -17.73
C TRP A 144 -17.17 -64.51 -16.76
N THR A 145 -16.27 -64.37 -15.79
CA THR A 145 -16.27 -63.22 -14.86
C THR A 145 -15.64 -61.98 -15.50
N TRP A 146 -14.67 -62.13 -16.40
CA TRP A 146 -14.04 -61.00 -17.10
C TRP A 146 -14.75 -60.64 -18.41
N GLY A 147 -15.19 -61.64 -19.19
CA GLY A 147 -15.97 -61.42 -20.42
C GLY A 147 -17.40 -60.93 -20.14
N GLY A 148 -18.06 -61.45 -19.09
CA GLY A 148 -19.37 -60.97 -18.67
C GLY A 148 -19.34 -59.53 -18.17
N MET A 149 -18.28 -59.13 -17.46
CA MET A 149 -18.10 -57.75 -17.01
C MET A 149 -17.83 -56.80 -18.18
N LEU A 150 -17.11 -57.24 -19.21
CA LEU A 150 -16.88 -56.45 -20.43
C LEU A 150 -18.16 -56.26 -21.24
N VAL A 151 -18.98 -57.31 -21.42
CA VAL A 151 -20.25 -57.24 -22.15
C VAL A 151 -21.29 -56.40 -21.42
N VAL A 152 -21.37 -56.50 -20.08
CA VAL A 152 -22.23 -55.63 -19.27
C VAL A 152 -21.73 -54.18 -19.30
N SER A 153 -20.41 -53.96 -19.26
CA SER A 153 -19.83 -52.60 -19.34
C SER A 153 -20.06 -51.94 -20.69
N VAL A 154 -19.93 -52.69 -21.80
CA VAL A 154 -20.17 -52.21 -23.17
C VAL A 154 -21.67 -52.02 -23.42
N SER A 155 -22.54 -52.86 -22.87
CA SER A 155 -23.99 -52.73 -23.00
C SER A 155 -24.56 -51.57 -22.17
N VAL A 156 -24.03 -51.36 -20.95
CA VAL A 156 -24.36 -50.20 -20.11
C VAL A 156 -23.80 -48.92 -20.71
N ALA A 157 -22.59 -48.94 -21.27
CA ALA A 157 -22.05 -47.81 -22.03
C ALA A 157 -22.90 -47.50 -23.26
N GLY A 158 -23.32 -48.51 -24.03
CA GLY A 158 -24.22 -48.34 -25.17
C GLY A 158 -25.59 -47.76 -24.81
N LEU A 159 -26.23 -48.28 -23.77
CA LEU A 159 -27.53 -47.79 -23.27
C LEU A 159 -27.45 -46.36 -22.71
N VAL A 160 -26.37 -46.02 -22.01
CA VAL A 160 -26.16 -44.67 -21.46
C VAL A 160 -25.78 -43.68 -22.56
N THR A 161 -25.08 -44.10 -23.60
CA THR A 161 -24.82 -43.26 -24.78
C THR A 161 -26.13 -42.99 -25.53
N LEU A 162 -27.01 -43.99 -25.64
CA LEU A 162 -28.36 -43.82 -26.19
C LEU A 162 -29.24 -42.89 -25.33
N ALA A 163 -29.13 -42.98 -24.00
CA ALA A 163 -29.82 -42.09 -23.06
C ALA A 163 -29.29 -40.64 -23.12
N ALA A 164 -27.97 -40.46 -23.22
CA ALA A 164 -27.32 -39.15 -23.37
C ALA A 164 -27.63 -38.49 -24.73
N MET A 165 -27.81 -39.28 -25.79
CA MET A 165 -28.25 -38.80 -27.11
C MET A 165 -29.74 -38.41 -27.15
N THR A 166 -30.57 -38.97 -26.26
CA THR A 166 -32.03 -38.69 -26.22
C THR A 166 -32.40 -37.63 -25.19
N GLN A 167 -31.55 -37.35 -24.20
CA GLN A 167 -31.70 -36.25 -23.23
C GLN A 167 -30.36 -35.50 -23.04
N PRO A 168 -30.11 -34.43 -23.84
CA PRO A 168 -28.87 -33.66 -23.77
C PRO A 168 -28.61 -33.00 -22.40
N SER A 169 -29.65 -32.82 -21.59
CA SER A 169 -29.57 -32.28 -20.23
C SER A 169 -28.98 -33.25 -19.20
N LEU A 170 -28.78 -34.52 -19.55
CA LEU A 170 -28.19 -35.57 -18.69
C LEU A 170 -26.77 -35.99 -19.10
N ALA A 171 -26.23 -35.44 -20.19
CA ALA A 171 -24.87 -35.73 -20.62
C ALA A 171 -23.88 -35.08 -19.63
N PRO A 172 -23.05 -35.85 -18.90
CA PRO A 172 -22.06 -35.26 -18.01
C PRO A 172 -21.05 -34.50 -18.86
N GLU A 173 -20.87 -33.21 -18.57
CA GLU A 173 -19.68 -32.48 -19.01
C GLU A 173 -18.45 -33.35 -18.68
N ALA A 174 -17.64 -33.62 -19.70
CA ALA A 174 -16.65 -34.70 -19.75
C ALA A 174 -15.59 -34.69 -18.62
N ARG A 175 -15.96 -35.06 -17.39
CA ARG A 175 -15.07 -35.04 -16.21
C ARG A 175 -14.99 -36.35 -15.43
N HIS A 176 -15.91 -37.30 -15.63
CA HIS A 176 -15.97 -38.53 -14.83
C HIS A 176 -16.11 -39.78 -15.69
N SER A 177 -15.45 -40.88 -15.29
CA SER A 177 -15.65 -42.18 -15.94
C SER A 177 -17.09 -42.66 -15.77
N LEU A 178 -17.60 -43.42 -16.75
CA LEU A 178 -18.96 -43.98 -16.70
C LEU A 178 -19.21 -44.78 -15.42
N LEU A 179 -18.21 -45.54 -14.95
CA LEU A 179 -18.26 -46.28 -13.70
C LEU A 179 -18.40 -45.36 -12.49
N GLN A 180 -17.63 -44.27 -12.40
CA GLN A 180 -17.77 -43.30 -11.32
C GLN A 180 -19.13 -42.62 -11.35
N TYR A 181 -19.63 -42.28 -12.53
CA TYR A 181 -20.95 -41.67 -12.71
C TYR A 181 -22.08 -42.58 -12.22
N VAL A 182 -22.08 -43.84 -12.65
CA VAL A 182 -23.10 -44.84 -12.27
C VAL A 182 -23.00 -45.23 -10.78
N THR A 183 -21.79 -45.34 -10.24
CA THR A 183 -21.58 -45.67 -8.81
C THR A 183 -21.73 -44.47 -7.87
N GLY A 184 -21.85 -43.26 -8.41
CA GLY A 184 -21.90 -42.02 -7.64
C GLY A 184 -20.60 -41.70 -6.90
N LYS A 185 -19.47 -42.33 -7.27
CA LYS A 185 -18.15 -42.18 -6.63
C LYS A 185 -17.37 -41.01 -7.23
N TYR A 186 -17.96 -39.83 -7.20
CA TYR A 186 -17.33 -38.58 -7.62
C TYR A 186 -17.79 -37.45 -6.71
N LEU A 187 -16.94 -36.44 -6.55
CA LEU A 187 -17.20 -35.24 -5.77
C LEU A 187 -18.44 -34.52 -6.31
N LEU A 188 -19.44 -34.31 -5.45
CA LEU A 188 -20.64 -33.56 -5.81
C LEU A 188 -20.70 -32.27 -4.98
N PRO A 189 -20.48 -31.08 -5.58
CA PRO A 189 -20.48 -29.80 -4.86
C PRO A 189 -21.73 -29.56 -4.00
N ALA A 190 -22.90 -29.98 -4.49
CA ALA A 190 -24.18 -29.85 -3.77
C ALA A 190 -24.27 -30.68 -2.47
N ASN A 191 -23.45 -31.73 -2.32
CA ASN A 191 -23.41 -32.55 -1.09
C ASN A 191 -22.38 -32.04 -0.07
N CYS A 192 -21.47 -31.14 -0.47
CA CYS A 192 -20.48 -30.56 0.42
C CYS A 192 -21.13 -29.67 1.48
N LYS A 193 -20.54 -29.63 2.68
CA LYS A 193 -21.07 -28.89 3.83
C LYS A 193 -20.00 -27.98 4.43
N VAL A 194 -20.41 -26.83 4.93
CA VAL A 194 -19.55 -25.89 5.64
C VAL A 194 -19.90 -25.86 7.11
N GLN A 195 -18.87 -25.91 7.96
CA GLN A 195 -18.97 -25.74 9.40
C GLN A 195 -18.12 -24.52 9.81
N TRP A 196 -18.75 -23.54 10.44
CA TRP A 196 -18.10 -22.30 10.88
C TRP A 196 -17.59 -22.44 12.31
N ASP A 197 -16.38 -21.97 12.61
CA ASP A 197 -15.81 -22.00 13.96
C ASP A 197 -16.17 -20.73 14.76
N TRP A 198 -17.09 -19.91 14.26
CA TRP A 198 -17.58 -18.69 14.91
C TRP A 198 -19.10 -18.54 14.78
N LYS A 199 -19.66 -17.58 15.52
CA LYS A 199 -21.07 -17.16 15.44
C LYS A 199 -21.18 -15.77 14.84
N ASP A 200 -22.24 -15.53 14.06
CA ASP A 200 -22.49 -14.22 13.48
C ASP A 200 -23.32 -13.33 14.43
N PRO A 201 -23.02 -12.01 14.53
CA PRO A 201 -21.86 -11.35 13.94
C PRO A 201 -20.56 -11.67 14.69
N ALA A 202 -19.43 -11.64 13.98
CA ALA A 202 -18.09 -11.80 14.57
C ALA A 202 -17.32 -10.48 14.60
N THR A 203 -16.40 -10.30 15.55
CA THR A 203 -15.54 -9.12 15.60
C THR A 203 -14.39 -9.23 14.60
N VAL A 204 -13.98 -8.10 14.02
CA VAL A 204 -12.76 -8.02 13.18
C VAL A 204 -11.48 -8.33 13.97
N GLY A 205 -10.39 -8.62 13.26
CA GLY A 205 -9.04 -8.83 13.80
C GLY A 205 -8.65 -10.26 14.09
N GLY A 206 -9.61 -11.08 14.55
CA GLY A 206 -9.38 -12.50 14.76
C GLY A 206 -9.11 -13.26 13.45
N THR A 207 -8.32 -14.34 13.53
CA THR A 207 -8.26 -15.32 12.44
C THR A 207 -9.55 -16.12 12.42
N MET A 208 -10.35 -15.91 11.38
CA MET A 208 -11.59 -16.62 11.12
C MET A 208 -11.29 -17.98 10.50
N CYS A 209 -11.97 -19.01 10.98
CA CYS A 209 -11.75 -20.37 10.54
C CYS A 209 -13.08 -21.08 10.26
N PHE A 210 -13.13 -21.81 9.14
CA PHE A 210 -14.22 -22.72 8.86
C PHE A 210 -13.72 -23.97 8.16
N VAL A 211 -14.50 -25.03 8.26
CA VAL A 211 -14.17 -26.34 7.70
C VAL A 211 -15.18 -26.67 6.60
N VAL A 212 -14.68 -27.02 5.43
CA VAL A 212 -15.46 -27.59 4.33
C VAL A 212 -15.32 -29.10 4.38
N ARG A 213 -16.43 -29.82 4.39
CA ARG A 213 -16.48 -31.28 4.31
C ARG A 213 -16.98 -31.71 2.93
N PHE A 214 -16.22 -32.57 2.27
CA PHE A 214 -16.48 -33.01 0.90
C PHE A 214 -17.15 -34.38 0.88
N PHE A 215 -18.15 -34.52 0.02
CA PHE A 215 -18.97 -35.73 -0.10
C PHE A 215 -19.17 -36.13 -1.56
N GLN A 216 -19.26 -37.43 -1.78
CA GLN A 216 -19.60 -38.05 -3.05
C GLN A 216 -21.11 -37.92 -3.33
N ARG A 217 -21.52 -38.14 -4.59
CA ARG A 217 -22.95 -38.18 -4.95
C ARG A 217 -23.74 -39.24 -4.15
N ASN A 218 -23.11 -40.37 -3.83
CA ASN A 218 -23.70 -41.42 -2.99
C ASN A 218 -23.70 -41.12 -1.48
N GLY A 219 -23.21 -39.94 -1.06
CA GLY A 219 -23.20 -39.49 0.34
C GLY A 219 -21.96 -39.91 1.15
N GLN A 220 -21.04 -40.69 0.61
CA GLN A 220 -19.80 -41.08 1.30
C GLN A 220 -18.78 -39.93 1.35
N PRO A 221 -17.87 -39.88 2.36
CA PRO A 221 -16.78 -38.91 2.40
C PRO A 221 -15.92 -38.95 1.13
N TYR A 222 -15.59 -37.78 0.57
CA TYR A 222 -14.71 -37.66 -0.58
C TYR A 222 -13.33 -37.15 -0.15
N PRO A 223 -12.23 -37.89 -0.40
CA PRO A 223 -10.89 -37.42 -0.07
C PRO A 223 -10.48 -36.30 -1.03
N ILE A 224 -10.36 -35.08 -0.53
CA ILE A 224 -10.04 -33.90 -1.35
C ILE A 224 -8.54 -33.82 -1.62
N CYS A 225 -8.15 -33.37 -2.80
CA CYS A 225 -6.75 -33.14 -3.17
C CYS A 225 -6.58 -31.90 -4.05
N ASP A 226 -5.32 -31.51 -4.29
CA ASP A 226 -4.97 -30.30 -5.03
C ASP A 226 -5.50 -30.29 -6.49
N THR A 227 -5.83 -31.46 -7.05
CA THR A 227 -6.36 -31.57 -8.42
C THR A 227 -7.86 -31.32 -8.54
N ASP A 228 -8.60 -31.27 -7.42
CA ASP A 228 -10.06 -31.10 -7.40
C ASP A 228 -10.52 -29.66 -7.65
N GLN A 229 -9.60 -28.73 -7.92
CA GLN A 229 -9.88 -27.31 -8.20
C GLN A 229 -10.74 -26.64 -7.10
N PHE A 230 -10.46 -26.98 -5.84
CA PHE A 230 -11.09 -26.34 -4.69
C PHE A 230 -10.49 -24.95 -4.45
N PHE A 231 -11.34 -23.93 -4.33
CA PHE A 231 -10.90 -22.61 -3.89
C PHE A 231 -12.01 -21.87 -3.15
N VAL A 232 -11.58 -20.93 -2.31
CA VAL A 232 -12.46 -20.05 -1.54
C VAL A 232 -12.13 -18.62 -1.87
N GLU A 233 -13.17 -17.87 -2.23
CA GLU A 233 -13.10 -16.43 -2.45
C GLU A 233 -13.90 -15.71 -1.36
N VAL A 234 -13.25 -14.81 -0.63
CA VAL A 234 -13.89 -13.96 0.38
C VAL A 234 -13.85 -12.52 -0.12
N THR A 235 -15.01 -11.86 -0.23
CA THR A 235 -15.09 -10.48 -0.74
C THR A 235 -15.95 -9.55 0.10
N GLU A 236 -15.56 -8.27 0.12
CA GLU A 236 -16.33 -7.13 0.62
C GLU A 236 -16.52 -6.16 -0.54
N GLY A 237 -17.71 -6.18 -1.18
CA GLY A 237 -17.92 -5.46 -2.43
C GLY A 237 -16.95 -5.91 -3.52
N THR A 238 -16.04 -5.03 -3.93
CA THR A 238 -14.98 -5.31 -4.93
C THR A 238 -13.65 -5.76 -4.31
N ARG A 239 -13.49 -5.64 -2.98
CA ARG A 239 -12.26 -6.02 -2.28
C ARG A 239 -12.23 -7.52 -2.04
N LYS A 240 -11.08 -8.16 -2.30
CA LYS A 240 -10.84 -9.58 -2.02
C LYS A 240 -9.98 -9.74 -0.77
N VAL A 241 -10.34 -10.66 0.11
CA VAL A 241 -9.55 -11.05 1.28
C VAL A 241 -8.78 -12.31 0.96
N VAL A 242 -7.50 -12.33 1.35
CA VAL A 242 -6.64 -13.50 1.17
C VAL A 242 -7.10 -14.63 2.10
N THR A 243 -7.24 -15.82 1.54
CA THR A 243 -7.61 -17.05 2.26
C THR A 243 -6.46 -18.04 2.20
N ILE A 244 -6.27 -18.79 3.29
CA ILE A 244 -5.36 -19.93 3.36
C ILE A 244 -6.22 -21.18 3.50
N SER A 245 -6.06 -22.13 2.57
CA SER A 245 -6.79 -23.40 2.60
C SER A 245 -5.82 -24.54 2.89
N GLU A 246 -6.03 -25.25 4.00
CA GLU A 246 -5.28 -26.43 4.40
C GLU A 246 -6.15 -27.66 4.13
N LEU A 247 -5.78 -28.47 3.14
CA LEU A 247 -6.41 -29.76 2.93
C LEU A 247 -6.00 -30.74 4.04
N GLY A 248 -6.90 -31.65 4.42
CA GLY A 248 -6.60 -32.67 5.42
C GLY A 248 -5.45 -33.59 5.01
N SER A 249 -4.75 -34.15 6.00
CA SER A 249 -3.55 -34.97 5.76
C SER A 249 -3.88 -36.28 5.02
N SER A 250 -3.04 -36.65 4.06
CA SER A 250 -3.07 -37.98 3.41
C SER A 250 -2.69 -39.13 4.35
N THR A 251 -2.14 -38.82 5.53
CA THR A 251 -1.73 -39.81 6.56
C THR A 251 -2.80 -40.10 7.61
N ASP A 252 -3.86 -39.27 7.71
CA ASP A 252 -4.99 -39.49 8.62
C ASP A 252 -6.29 -39.70 7.81
N PRO A 253 -6.72 -40.96 7.61
CA PRO A 253 -7.91 -41.29 6.81
C PRO A 253 -9.19 -40.61 7.28
N ASN A 254 -9.27 -40.25 8.57
CA ASN A 254 -10.46 -39.62 9.15
C ASN A 254 -10.62 -38.15 8.78
N ASN A 255 -9.53 -37.50 8.32
CA ASN A 255 -9.50 -36.10 7.95
C ASN A 255 -9.26 -35.89 6.45
N ALA A 256 -9.16 -36.94 5.63
CA ALA A 256 -8.92 -36.79 4.20
C ALA A 256 -10.04 -36.05 3.45
N ASN A 257 -11.25 -35.97 4.01
CA ASN A 257 -12.41 -35.34 3.38
C ASN A 257 -12.70 -33.91 3.83
N ILE A 258 -11.74 -33.23 4.48
CA ILE A 258 -11.92 -31.87 4.98
C ILE A 258 -10.90 -30.90 4.40
N ALA A 259 -11.31 -29.64 4.25
CA ALA A 259 -10.42 -28.51 4.05
C ALA A 259 -10.70 -27.47 5.13
N LYS A 260 -9.66 -27.04 5.84
CA LYS A 260 -9.72 -25.98 6.84
C LYS A 260 -9.29 -24.68 6.18
N VAL A 261 -10.18 -23.69 6.21
CA VAL A 261 -9.98 -22.40 5.56
C VAL A 261 -9.82 -21.33 6.63
N LYS A 262 -8.74 -20.57 6.53
CA LYS A 262 -8.39 -19.48 7.47
C LYS A 262 -8.28 -18.16 6.72
N PHE A 263 -8.78 -17.09 7.31
CA PHE A 263 -8.62 -15.74 6.81
C PHE A 263 -8.79 -14.73 7.94
N THR A 264 -8.33 -13.50 7.75
CA THR A 264 -8.49 -12.43 8.74
C THR A 264 -9.24 -11.26 8.11
N VAL A 265 -10.21 -10.73 8.84
CA VAL A 265 -11.01 -9.58 8.41
C VAL A 265 -10.58 -8.36 9.22
N ARG A 266 -10.27 -7.25 8.54
CA ARG A 266 -9.88 -5.98 9.19
C ARG A 266 -10.93 -4.88 9.05
N THR A 267 -11.82 -4.95 8.06
CA THR A 267 -12.90 -3.96 7.89
C THR A 267 -14.20 -4.53 8.42
N ALA A 268 -14.89 -3.79 9.28
CA ALA A 268 -16.24 -4.13 9.70
C ALA A 268 -17.21 -3.95 8.53
N GLY A 269 -18.09 -4.93 8.31
CA GLY A 269 -18.97 -4.93 7.16
C GLY A 269 -19.55 -6.30 6.85
N GLN A 270 -20.25 -6.36 5.72
CA GLN A 270 -20.86 -7.59 5.22
C GLN A 270 -19.98 -8.20 4.13
N TYR A 271 -19.61 -9.47 4.33
CA TYR A 271 -18.72 -10.23 3.47
C TYR A 271 -19.46 -11.35 2.76
N LYS A 272 -19.05 -11.61 1.53
CA LYS A 272 -19.51 -12.72 0.70
C LYS A 272 -18.40 -13.76 0.64
N ILE A 273 -18.67 -14.96 1.14
CA ILE A 273 -17.76 -16.09 1.13
C ILE A 273 -18.27 -17.10 0.10
N SER A 274 -17.58 -17.16 -1.03
CA SER A 274 -17.85 -18.10 -2.11
C SER A 274 -16.93 -19.30 -1.99
N VAL A 275 -17.51 -20.48 -1.86
CA VAL A 275 -16.78 -21.75 -1.81
C VAL A 275 -17.08 -22.52 -3.09
N LEU A 276 -16.05 -22.80 -3.89
CA LEU A 276 -16.19 -23.37 -5.23
C LEU A 276 -15.35 -24.63 -5.42
N ILE A 277 -15.84 -25.48 -6.30
CA ILE A 277 -15.16 -26.66 -6.83
C ILE A 277 -15.22 -26.54 -8.36
N GLY A 278 -14.10 -26.22 -8.99
CA GLY A 278 -14.08 -25.75 -10.39
C GLY A 278 -14.91 -24.47 -10.55
N SER A 279 -15.86 -24.46 -11.49
CA SER A 279 -16.77 -23.32 -11.70
C SER A 279 -18.06 -23.38 -10.86
N SER A 280 -18.25 -24.43 -10.06
CA SER A 280 -19.52 -24.71 -9.37
C SER A 280 -19.47 -24.34 -7.89
N HIS A 281 -20.50 -23.64 -7.41
CA HIS A 281 -20.69 -23.39 -5.99
C HIS A 281 -21.11 -24.66 -5.25
N ILE A 282 -20.64 -24.81 -4.01
CA ILE A 282 -21.18 -25.81 -3.10
C ILE A 282 -22.56 -25.39 -2.55
N SER A 283 -23.25 -26.32 -1.90
CA SER A 283 -24.54 -26.01 -1.26
C SER A 283 -24.42 -24.88 -0.23
N GLY A 284 -25.31 -23.89 -0.34
CA GLY A 284 -25.35 -22.70 0.52
C GLY A 284 -24.35 -21.60 0.14
N SER A 285 -23.39 -21.86 -0.76
CA SER A 285 -22.50 -20.83 -1.28
C SER A 285 -23.21 -20.03 -2.37
N PRO A 286 -23.02 -18.69 -2.44
CA PRO A 286 -22.18 -17.88 -1.55
C PRO A 286 -22.84 -17.60 -0.20
N PHE A 287 -22.03 -17.61 0.87
CA PHE A 287 -22.47 -17.30 2.23
C PHE A 287 -22.28 -15.83 2.55
N THR A 288 -23.23 -15.23 3.24
CA THR A 288 -23.13 -13.85 3.71
C THR A 288 -22.82 -13.84 5.21
N LYS A 289 -21.75 -13.15 5.60
CA LYS A 289 -21.25 -13.06 6.98
C LYS A 289 -21.06 -11.61 7.38
N THR A 290 -21.41 -11.26 8.61
CA THR A 290 -21.31 -9.88 9.12
C THR A 290 -20.20 -9.81 10.15
N PHE A 291 -19.28 -8.88 9.94
CA PHE A 291 -18.22 -8.56 10.87
C PHE A 291 -18.45 -7.18 11.49
N ILE A 292 -18.35 -7.09 12.81
CA ILE A 292 -18.51 -5.86 13.59
C ILE A 292 -17.14 -5.33 14.04
N PRO A 293 -17.04 -4.02 14.34
CA PRO A 293 -15.82 -3.42 14.87
C PRO A 293 -15.30 -4.14 16.12
N GLY A 294 -13.99 -4.12 16.31
CA GLY A 294 -13.36 -4.58 17.54
C GLY A 294 -13.56 -3.61 18.72
N PRO A 295 -12.99 -3.92 19.89
CA PRO A 295 -12.98 -3.01 21.03
C PRO A 295 -12.23 -1.72 20.69
N VAL A 296 -12.57 -0.64 21.41
CA VAL A 296 -11.90 0.66 21.26
C VAL A 296 -10.40 0.49 21.46
N ASP A 297 -9.63 0.95 20.48
CA ASP A 297 -8.18 1.08 20.56
C ASP A 297 -7.81 2.55 20.69
N ALA A 298 -7.04 2.88 21.73
CA ALA A 298 -6.63 4.25 22.00
C ALA A 298 -5.79 4.87 20.87
N ARG A 299 -5.01 4.08 20.11
CA ARG A 299 -4.06 4.54 19.07
C ARG A 299 -4.74 4.85 17.75
N ARG A 300 -5.92 4.30 17.54
CA ARG A 300 -6.73 4.55 16.34
C ARG A 300 -7.87 5.52 16.61
N SER A 301 -8.32 5.58 17.86
CA SER A 301 -9.25 6.61 18.32
C SER A 301 -8.60 7.99 18.24
N ARG A 302 -9.35 8.99 17.81
CA ARG A 302 -8.80 10.32 17.55
C ARG A 302 -9.78 11.43 17.89
N PHE A 303 -9.24 12.60 18.23
CA PHE A 303 -10.03 13.82 18.20
C PHE A 303 -10.54 14.11 16.79
N ILE A 304 -11.80 14.49 16.70
CA ILE A 304 -12.36 15.10 15.50
C ILE A 304 -11.84 16.52 15.48
N ARG A 305 -11.22 16.91 14.36
CA ARG A 305 -10.60 18.24 14.22
C ARG A 305 -9.51 18.47 15.28
N PRO A 306 -8.47 17.61 15.33
CA PRO A 306 -7.38 17.78 16.29
C PRO A 306 -6.67 19.11 16.04
N ALA A 307 -6.26 19.74 17.15
CA ALA A 307 -5.50 20.98 17.17
C ALA A 307 -4.47 20.89 18.30
N SER A 308 -3.24 21.36 18.07
CA SER A 308 -2.21 21.35 19.12
C SER A 308 -2.52 22.30 20.29
N THR A 309 -3.47 23.22 20.11
CA THR A 309 -3.90 24.16 21.16
C THR A 309 -5.42 24.35 21.12
N VAL A 310 -6.08 24.17 22.26
CA VAL A 310 -7.52 24.38 22.45
C VAL A 310 -7.76 25.70 23.16
N ILE A 311 -8.59 26.56 22.57
CA ILE A 311 -8.96 27.86 23.16
C ILE A 311 -10.30 27.71 23.89
N CYS A 312 -10.32 28.06 25.17
CA CYS A 312 -11.49 28.05 26.03
C CYS A 312 -11.81 29.46 26.55
N CYS A 313 -13.04 29.69 26.95
CA CYS A 313 -13.45 30.91 27.65
C CYS A 313 -13.83 30.55 29.09
N ALA A 314 -13.26 31.27 30.06
CA ALA A 314 -13.55 31.06 31.48
C ALA A 314 -15.07 31.12 31.74
N GLY A 315 -15.58 30.16 32.50
CA GLY A 315 -17.00 30.02 32.82
C GLY A 315 -17.91 29.59 31.66
N THR A 316 -17.37 29.29 30.48
CA THR A 316 -18.13 28.81 29.32
C THR A 316 -17.68 27.39 28.93
N PRO A 317 -18.60 26.43 28.74
CA PRO A 317 -18.23 25.08 28.34
C PRO A 317 -17.75 25.06 26.88
N THR A 318 -16.57 24.46 26.65
CA THR A 318 -16.02 24.15 25.33
C THR A 318 -16.21 22.66 25.04
N MET A 319 -16.78 22.30 23.90
CA MET A 319 -16.95 20.89 23.50
C MET A 319 -15.92 20.47 22.46
N LEU A 320 -15.31 19.31 22.69
CA LEU A 320 -14.48 18.56 21.76
C LEU A 320 -15.12 17.19 21.52
N HIS A 321 -14.74 16.51 20.44
CA HIS A 321 -15.27 15.18 20.14
C HIS A 321 -14.14 14.21 19.84
N ILE A 322 -14.25 13.00 20.39
CA ILE A 322 -13.41 11.85 20.08
C ILE A 322 -14.26 10.90 19.26
N GLU A 323 -13.66 10.35 18.22
CA GLU A 323 -14.23 9.25 17.45
C GLU A 323 -13.56 7.95 17.92
N PRO A 324 -14.28 7.11 18.70
CA PRO A 324 -13.76 5.82 19.14
C PRO A 324 -13.58 4.90 17.93
N ARG A 325 -12.39 4.33 17.79
CA ARG A 325 -12.07 3.40 16.70
C ARG A 325 -11.35 2.18 17.24
N ASP A 326 -11.54 1.05 16.58
CA ASP A 326 -10.82 -0.19 16.86
C ASP A 326 -9.40 -0.17 16.28
N GLU A 327 -8.62 -1.21 16.54
CA GLU A 327 -7.21 -1.32 16.10
C GLU A 327 -7.00 -1.26 14.57
N PHE A 328 -8.04 -1.53 13.79
CA PHE A 328 -8.05 -1.45 12.32
C PHE A 328 -8.67 -0.16 11.79
N GLY A 329 -9.10 0.73 12.68
CA GLY A 329 -9.68 2.01 12.34
C GLY A 329 -11.15 1.96 11.98
N ASN A 330 -11.89 0.90 12.30
CA ASN A 330 -13.36 0.91 12.18
C ASN A 330 -13.96 1.76 13.29
N ALA A 331 -15.04 2.48 13.01
CA ALA A 331 -15.76 3.23 14.05
C ALA A 331 -16.42 2.24 15.01
N CYS A 332 -16.13 2.36 16.31
CA CYS A 332 -16.74 1.50 17.31
C CYS A 332 -18.21 1.89 17.54
N ASN A 333 -19.06 0.88 17.63
CA ASN A 333 -20.43 1.01 18.06
C ASN A 333 -20.55 0.40 19.45
N PHE A 334 -21.39 0.99 20.29
CA PHE A 334 -21.61 0.53 21.66
C PHE A 334 -23.07 0.15 21.81
N ASP A 335 -23.32 -0.99 22.44
CA ASP A 335 -24.66 -1.44 22.74
C ASP A 335 -25.31 -0.53 23.81
N ASP A 336 -26.61 -0.70 24.04
CA ASP A 336 -27.33 0.15 25.00
C ASP A 336 -26.91 -0.09 26.46
N ASP A 337 -26.40 -1.28 26.77
CA ASP A 337 -25.95 -1.66 28.11
C ASP A 337 -24.48 -1.29 28.40
N GLU A 338 -23.72 -0.87 27.39
CA GLU A 338 -22.32 -0.46 27.54
C GLU A 338 -22.20 1.02 27.89
N ASP A 339 -21.21 1.35 28.74
CA ASP A 339 -20.82 2.73 29.04
C ASP A 339 -19.67 3.14 28.09
N PRO A 340 -19.94 3.93 27.03
CA PRO A 340 -18.96 4.24 25.99
C PRO A 340 -17.85 5.19 26.45
N VAL A 341 -18.05 5.88 27.58
CA VAL A 341 -17.06 6.80 28.14
C VAL A 341 -16.16 6.12 29.17
N LYS A 342 -16.50 4.89 29.59
CA LYS A 342 -15.71 4.12 30.53
C LYS A 342 -14.32 3.85 29.97
N GLY A 343 -13.29 4.22 30.74
CA GLY A 343 -11.89 4.04 30.37
C GLY A 343 -11.22 5.31 29.85
N TYR A 344 -11.97 6.33 29.42
CA TYR A 344 -11.39 7.64 29.11
C TYR A 344 -10.98 8.37 30.39
N ARG A 345 -9.78 8.97 30.36
CA ARG A 345 -9.23 9.80 31.43
C ARG A 345 -8.58 11.03 30.84
N VAL A 346 -8.52 12.09 31.64
CA VAL A 346 -7.80 13.31 31.32
C VAL A 346 -6.90 13.70 32.48
N GLU A 347 -5.66 14.00 32.16
CA GLU A 347 -4.68 14.54 33.07
C GLU A 347 -4.38 15.98 32.66
N ILE A 348 -4.40 16.89 33.62
CA ILE A 348 -4.18 18.31 33.40
C ILE A 348 -2.91 18.70 34.15
N PHE A 349 -1.99 19.35 33.45
CA PHE A 349 -0.71 19.79 33.96
C PHE A 349 -0.61 21.32 33.89
N ASP A 350 0.13 21.89 34.84
CA ASP A 350 0.59 23.27 34.73
C ASP A 350 1.72 23.37 33.70
N LEU A 351 2.24 24.59 33.48
CA LEU A 351 3.35 24.80 32.54
C LEU A 351 4.70 24.26 33.05
N ASN A 352 4.83 23.91 34.35
CA ASN A 352 6.00 23.25 34.91
C ASN A 352 5.97 21.72 34.70
N GLY A 353 4.83 21.18 34.22
CA GLY A 353 4.61 19.74 34.09
C GLY A 353 4.06 19.08 35.35
N GLU A 354 3.65 19.86 36.35
CA GLU A 354 3.06 19.33 37.58
C GLU A 354 1.55 19.08 37.40
N PRO A 355 1.02 17.91 37.81
CA PRO A 355 -0.39 17.60 37.66
C PRO A 355 -1.28 18.46 38.58
N ILE A 356 -2.40 18.97 38.07
CA ILE A 356 -3.36 19.79 38.81
C ILE A 356 -4.64 18.99 39.07
N GLU A 357 -4.62 18.18 40.13
CA GLU A 357 -5.74 17.29 40.50
C GLU A 357 -7.08 18.02 40.68
N LYS A 358 -7.04 19.26 41.19
CA LYS A 358 -8.24 20.09 41.44
C LYS A 358 -9.05 20.37 40.17
N LEU A 359 -8.43 20.28 38.99
CA LEU A 359 -9.08 20.55 37.71
C LEU A 359 -9.58 19.28 37.02
N HIS A 360 -9.45 18.09 37.61
CA HIS A 360 -9.95 16.85 37.01
C HIS A 360 -11.46 16.90 36.71
N HIS A 361 -12.24 17.60 37.54
CA HIS A 361 -13.68 17.80 37.33
C HIS A 361 -14.02 18.88 36.30
N ALA A 362 -13.04 19.65 35.83
CA ALA A 362 -13.25 20.66 34.79
C ALA A 362 -13.58 20.01 33.43
N ILE A 363 -13.32 18.72 33.25
CA ILE A 363 -13.58 18.01 32.01
C ILE A 363 -14.51 16.83 32.27
N ALA A 364 -15.57 16.74 31.49
CA ALA A 364 -16.55 15.66 31.55
C ALA A 364 -16.67 14.94 30.19
N PHE A 365 -16.87 13.63 30.23
CA PHE A 365 -17.10 12.80 29.05
C PHE A 365 -18.58 12.41 28.97
N THR A 366 -19.15 12.52 27.78
CA THR A 366 -20.50 12.05 27.45
C THR A 366 -20.46 11.32 26.10
N TYR A 367 -21.45 10.50 25.79
CA TYR A 367 -21.51 9.82 24.49
C TYR A 367 -22.70 10.32 23.66
N ASP A 368 -22.40 10.78 22.45
CA ASP A 368 -23.36 11.12 21.43
C ASP A 368 -23.65 9.88 20.57
N ARG A 369 -24.72 9.15 20.92
CA ARG A 369 -25.17 7.95 20.19
C ARG A 369 -25.56 8.24 18.74
N ALA A 370 -26.07 9.44 18.45
CA ALA A 370 -26.55 9.78 17.10
C ALA A 370 -25.39 9.91 16.09
N ASN A 371 -24.25 10.42 16.56
CA ASN A 371 -23.05 10.60 15.73
C ASN A 371 -21.93 9.61 16.06
N THR A 372 -22.21 8.62 16.93
CA THR A 372 -21.28 7.59 17.42
C THR A 372 -19.95 8.15 17.94
N ARG A 373 -20.01 9.15 18.84
CA ARG A 373 -18.83 9.92 19.30
C ARG A 373 -18.82 10.14 20.80
N VAL A 374 -17.63 10.22 21.39
CA VAL A 374 -17.46 10.67 22.77
C VAL A 374 -17.28 12.19 22.76
N ALA A 375 -18.19 12.92 23.41
CA ALA A 375 -18.08 14.36 23.60
C ALA A 375 -17.34 14.67 24.90
N VAL A 376 -16.31 15.51 24.80
CA VAL A 376 -15.47 16.00 25.90
C VAL A 376 -15.85 17.44 26.17
N THR A 377 -16.46 17.72 27.31
CA THR A 377 -16.87 19.07 27.70
C THR A 377 -15.88 19.62 28.72
N ALA A 378 -15.19 20.69 28.37
CA ALA A 378 -14.24 21.38 29.24
C ALA A 378 -14.83 22.70 29.75
N LEU A 379 -14.88 22.88 31.07
CA LEU A 379 -15.38 24.07 31.76
C LEU A 379 -14.37 24.50 32.83
N PHE A 380 -13.62 25.56 32.52
CA PHE A 380 -12.63 26.13 33.43
C PHE A 380 -13.18 27.39 34.10
N PRO A 381 -13.02 27.54 35.42
CA PRO A 381 -13.57 28.70 36.15
C PRO A 381 -12.79 29.99 35.92
N GLU A 382 -11.47 29.89 35.74
CA GLU A 382 -10.56 31.04 35.72
C GLU A 382 -9.62 31.02 34.50
N PRO A 383 -9.14 32.19 34.02
CA PRO A 383 -8.16 32.26 32.95
C PRO A 383 -6.81 31.64 33.35
N VAL A 384 -6.31 30.72 32.53
CA VAL A 384 -5.08 29.96 32.80
C VAL A 384 -4.55 29.33 31.51
N CYS A 385 -3.25 29.03 31.47
CA CYS A 385 -2.64 28.24 30.40
C CYS A 385 -2.19 26.91 30.99
N LEU A 386 -2.63 25.81 30.41
CA LEU A 386 -2.46 24.45 30.92
C LEU A 386 -2.02 23.53 29.79
N ARG A 387 -1.56 22.34 30.13
CA ARG A 387 -1.42 21.22 29.20
C ARG A 387 -2.38 20.12 29.60
N ALA A 388 -2.99 19.45 28.63
CA ALA A 388 -3.85 18.31 28.88
C ALA A 388 -3.40 17.09 28.08
N VAL A 389 -3.57 15.93 28.70
CA VAL A 389 -3.33 14.63 28.07
C VAL A 389 -4.57 13.78 28.28
N ILE A 390 -5.15 13.32 27.19
CA ILE A 390 -6.31 12.42 27.21
C ILE A 390 -5.87 11.01 26.84
N SER A 391 -6.29 10.06 27.66
CA SER A 391 -5.97 8.64 27.52
C SER A 391 -7.24 7.79 27.55
N TYR A 392 -7.14 6.60 26.97
CA TYR A 392 -8.13 5.53 27.08
C TYR A 392 -7.42 4.27 27.61
N LEU A 393 -7.92 3.72 28.72
CA LEU A 393 -7.29 2.60 29.45
C LEU A 393 -5.78 2.84 29.68
N GLU A 394 -5.45 4.01 30.22
CA GLU A 394 -4.07 4.46 30.53
C GLU A 394 -3.16 4.66 29.31
N GLN A 395 -3.67 4.46 28.11
CA GLN A 395 -2.93 4.68 26.88
C GLN A 395 -3.32 6.03 26.25
N LYS A 396 -2.34 6.90 26.03
CA LYS A 396 -2.58 8.21 25.41
C LYS A 396 -3.20 8.06 24.02
N LEU A 397 -4.20 8.91 23.73
CA LEU A 397 -4.76 9.01 22.39
C LEU A 397 -3.77 9.76 21.47
N PRO A 398 -3.66 9.41 20.17
CA PRO A 398 -3.00 10.22 19.17
C PRO A 398 -3.60 11.63 19.13
N ASN A 399 -2.74 12.64 19.17
CA ASN A 399 -3.15 14.05 19.29
C ASN A 399 -4.04 14.34 20.51
N GLY A 400 -4.01 13.46 21.54
CA GLY A 400 -4.67 13.66 22.82
C GLY A 400 -3.84 14.49 23.80
N ASP A 401 -2.62 14.85 23.39
CA ASP A 401 -1.73 15.83 23.99
C ASP A 401 -1.98 17.20 23.34
N PHE A 402 -2.34 18.20 24.13
CA PHE A 402 -2.53 19.56 23.62
C PHE A 402 -2.44 20.61 24.73
N ASP A 403 -2.11 21.84 24.34
CA ASP A 403 -2.17 22.99 25.22
C ASP A 403 -3.61 23.53 25.34
N ILE A 404 -3.98 24.02 26.52
CA ILE A 404 -5.25 24.70 26.75
C ILE A 404 -4.97 26.14 27.14
N ILE A 405 -5.55 27.08 26.39
CA ILE A 405 -5.56 28.51 26.74
C ILE A 405 -6.98 28.87 27.15
N VAL A 406 -7.18 29.10 28.45
CA VAL A 406 -8.42 29.63 29.00
C VAL A 406 -8.32 31.15 29.05
N LEU A 407 -9.13 31.83 28.26
CA LEU A 407 -9.21 33.29 28.17
C LEU A 407 -10.27 33.85 29.12
N SER A 408 -10.08 35.09 29.56
CA SER A 408 -11.15 35.86 30.19
C SER A 408 -12.25 36.20 29.17
N GLY A 409 -13.47 36.50 29.63
CA GLY A 409 -14.56 36.89 28.73
C GLY A 409 -14.23 38.14 27.88
N SER A 410 -13.48 39.10 28.44
CA SER A 410 -13.00 40.27 27.70
C SER A 410 -11.97 39.92 26.62
N ASP A 411 -11.03 39.02 26.93
CA ASP A 411 -10.00 38.60 25.98
C ASP A 411 -10.60 37.75 24.86
N THR A 412 -11.53 36.85 25.19
CA THR A 412 -12.32 36.09 24.20
C THR A 412 -13.03 37.02 23.23
N THR A 413 -13.69 38.06 23.74
CA THR A 413 -14.37 39.07 22.91
C THR A 413 -13.39 39.81 22.00
N LEU A 414 -12.20 40.16 22.50
CA LEU A 414 -11.14 40.80 21.71
C LEU A 414 -10.62 39.87 20.61
N VAL A 415 -10.36 38.60 20.92
CA VAL A 415 -9.92 37.58 19.94
C VAL A 415 -10.98 37.40 18.84
N HIS A 416 -12.26 37.25 19.19
CA HIS A 416 -13.34 37.19 18.19
C HIS A 416 -13.42 38.44 17.32
N LYS A 417 -13.27 39.62 17.91
CA LYS A 417 -13.22 40.89 17.17
C LYS A 417 -12.03 40.93 16.20
N ASN A 418 -10.87 40.43 16.62
CA ASN A 418 -9.68 40.33 15.77
C ASN A 418 -9.91 39.38 14.58
N ILE A 419 -10.50 38.21 14.82
CA ILE A 419 -10.77 37.20 13.78
C ILE A 419 -11.84 37.68 12.78
N ALA A 420 -12.85 38.41 13.26
CA ALA A 420 -13.89 39.00 12.42
C ALA A 420 -13.40 40.23 11.65
N SER A 421 -12.40 40.92 12.17
CA SER A 421 -11.82 42.13 11.59
C SER A 421 -10.94 41.80 10.38
N ARG A 422 -11.15 42.51 9.26
CA ARG A 422 -10.24 42.50 8.10
C ARG A 422 -9.02 43.41 8.28
N LYS A 423 -8.75 43.91 9.50
CA LYS A 423 -7.64 44.84 9.76
C LYS A 423 -6.31 44.10 9.75
N HIS A 424 -5.38 44.61 8.93
CA HIS A 424 -4.02 44.07 8.73
C HIS A 424 -3.03 44.44 9.86
N ASN A 425 -3.47 45.14 10.91
CA ASN A 425 -2.61 45.78 11.90
C ASN A 425 -2.93 45.35 13.35
N ILE A 426 -3.41 44.12 13.57
CA ILE A 426 -3.52 43.60 14.95
C ILE A 426 -2.10 43.45 15.48
N CYS A 427 -1.75 44.25 16.49
CA CYS A 427 -0.40 44.27 17.05
C CYS A 427 -0.40 44.32 18.57
N TYR A 428 0.61 43.69 19.16
CA TYR A 428 0.80 43.56 20.59
C TYR A 428 2.24 43.93 20.96
N GLU A 429 2.41 44.48 22.16
CA GLU A 429 3.73 44.77 22.68
C GLU A 429 4.35 43.51 23.29
N ALA A 430 5.62 43.26 22.98
CA ALA A 430 6.39 42.17 23.56
C ALA A 430 7.84 42.60 23.87
N LYS A 431 8.53 41.79 24.67
CA LYS A 431 9.95 41.89 24.92
C LYS A 431 10.66 40.70 24.29
N LEU A 432 11.62 40.98 23.43
CA LEU A 432 12.50 39.98 22.84
C LEU A 432 13.58 39.58 23.85
N LEU A 433 13.59 38.31 24.26
CA LEU A 433 14.51 37.74 25.26
C LEU A 433 15.73 37.09 24.61
N SER A 434 15.52 36.24 23.61
CA SER A 434 16.59 35.55 22.88
C SER A 434 16.24 35.38 21.39
N ILE A 435 17.28 35.29 20.55
CA ILE A 435 17.20 34.83 19.15
C ILE A 435 18.33 33.80 19.02
N TYR A 436 18.09 32.63 18.41
CA TYR A 436 19.07 31.53 18.32
C TYR A 436 19.50 30.94 19.68
N GLY A 437 18.63 30.96 20.69
CA GLY A 437 18.97 30.44 22.02
C GLY A 437 20.09 31.21 22.73
N THR A 438 20.59 32.31 22.15
CA THR A 438 21.55 33.20 22.80
C THR A 438 20.78 34.22 23.62
N PRO A 439 20.83 34.16 24.96
CA PRO A 439 20.12 35.09 25.82
C PRO A 439 20.65 36.50 25.58
N ARG A 440 19.76 37.48 25.43
CA ARG A 440 20.20 38.86 25.36
C ARG A 440 20.45 39.39 26.77
N SER A 441 21.56 40.09 26.94
CA SER A 441 21.88 40.77 28.21
C SER A 441 20.83 41.81 28.63
N LYS A 442 20.07 42.37 27.68
CA LYS A 442 18.91 43.24 27.94
C LYS A 442 17.76 42.95 26.98
N PRO A 443 16.54 42.64 27.48
CA PRO A 443 15.35 42.49 26.66
C PRO A 443 14.99 43.76 25.88
N ARG A 444 14.65 43.62 24.59
CA ARG A 444 14.27 44.77 23.73
C ARG A 444 12.76 44.81 23.48
N LYS A 445 12.19 46.02 23.41
CA LYS A 445 10.78 46.22 23.05
C LYS A 445 10.57 45.93 21.56
N VAL A 446 9.64 45.05 21.26
CA VAL A 446 9.23 44.66 19.91
C VAL A 446 7.71 44.69 19.80
N LEU A 447 7.21 44.74 18.57
CA LEU A 447 5.80 44.65 18.24
C LEU A 447 5.55 43.33 17.52
N CYS A 448 4.61 42.54 18.03
CA CYS A 448 4.14 41.30 17.43
C CYS A 448 2.86 41.58 16.66
N TYR A 449 2.90 41.41 15.34
CA TYR A 449 1.76 41.58 14.45
C TYR A 449 1.19 40.21 14.10
N VAL A 450 -0.12 39.99 14.29
CA VAL A 450 -0.78 38.73 13.95
C VAL A 450 -1.89 39.01 12.94
N GLY A 451 -1.75 38.53 11.72
CA GLY A 451 -2.79 38.74 10.71
C GLY A 451 -2.30 38.60 9.26
N PRO A 452 -3.15 38.97 8.30
CA PRO A 452 -2.82 38.89 6.89
C PRO A 452 -1.71 39.88 6.55
N LYS A 453 -0.78 39.46 5.68
CA LYS A 453 0.18 40.35 5.04
C LYS A 453 -0.59 41.42 4.27
N GLN A 454 -0.09 42.66 4.30
CA GLN A 454 -0.73 43.78 3.60
C GLN A 454 -0.92 43.43 2.11
N ASN A 455 -2.15 43.56 1.61
CA ASN A 455 -2.57 43.19 0.24
C ASN A 455 -2.33 41.72 -0.14
N SER A 456 -2.33 40.79 0.83
CA SER A 456 -2.20 39.36 0.59
C SER A 456 -3.10 38.56 1.54
N LEU A 457 -3.59 37.40 1.10
CA LEU A 457 -4.37 36.48 1.92
C LEU A 457 -3.49 35.58 2.80
N ILE A 458 -2.17 35.75 2.74
CA ILE A 458 -1.21 35.00 3.56
C ILE A 458 -1.20 35.57 4.97
N PHE A 459 -1.60 34.75 5.95
CA PHE A 459 -1.53 35.08 7.35
C PHE A 459 -0.14 34.78 7.92
N GLN A 460 0.32 35.65 8.83
CA GLN A 460 1.66 35.56 9.40
C GLN A 460 1.72 36.22 10.78
N VAL A 461 2.68 35.80 11.58
CA VAL A 461 3.13 36.46 12.80
C VAL A 461 4.43 37.20 12.49
N THR A 462 4.41 38.53 12.51
CA THR A 462 5.60 39.34 12.22
C THR A 462 6.08 40.07 13.46
N ILE A 463 7.36 39.91 13.78
CA ILE A 463 8.02 40.59 14.90
C ILE A 463 8.82 41.76 14.35
N LYS A 464 8.54 42.97 14.83
CA LYS A 464 9.25 44.19 14.41
C LYS A 464 9.82 44.96 15.60
N GLU A 465 11.03 45.45 15.44
CA GLU A 465 11.65 46.46 16.31
C GLU A 465 11.43 47.85 15.72
N MET A 466 11.11 48.83 16.56
CA MET A 466 11.01 50.23 16.11
C MET A 466 12.36 50.93 16.30
N ILE A 467 13.15 51.02 15.22
CA ILE A 467 14.37 51.81 15.19
C ILE A 467 14.01 53.29 15.22
N LEU A 468 14.74 54.07 16.03
CA LEU A 468 14.48 55.51 16.24
C LEU A 468 13.02 55.82 16.62
N LYS A 469 12.28 54.85 17.18
CA LYS A 469 10.86 54.91 17.54
C LYS A 469 9.85 54.97 16.37
N PHE A 470 10.27 55.12 15.12
CA PHE A 470 9.34 55.21 13.98
C PHE A 470 9.71 54.36 12.75
N ILE A 471 10.93 53.83 12.66
CA ILE A 471 11.37 52.98 11.54
C ILE A 471 11.17 51.50 11.91
N PRO A 472 10.19 50.79 11.33
CA PRO A 472 9.98 49.38 11.64
C PRO A 472 11.06 48.51 10.98
N LYS A 473 11.93 47.89 11.79
CA LYS A 473 12.83 46.82 11.37
C LYS A 473 12.20 45.47 11.66
N ARG A 474 12.00 44.66 10.62
CA ARG A 474 11.55 43.27 10.78
C ARG A 474 12.66 42.44 11.40
N ILE A 475 12.34 41.73 12.49
CA ILE A 475 13.23 40.76 13.13
C ILE A 475 12.98 39.38 12.54
N ALA A 476 11.71 38.96 12.52
CA ALA A 476 11.29 37.67 12.01
C ALA A 476 9.84 37.69 11.55
N THR A 477 9.49 36.72 10.71
CA THR A 477 8.15 36.49 10.22
C THR A 477 7.91 34.99 10.19
N PHE A 478 6.95 34.54 10.98
CA PHE A 478 6.45 33.18 10.98
C PHE A 478 5.18 33.13 10.16
N ARG A 479 5.02 32.10 9.33
CA ARG A 479 3.79 31.90 8.59
C ARG A 479 2.71 31.35 9.52
N LEU A 480 1.46 31.55 9.17
CA LEU A 480 0.36 30.90 9.85
C LEU A 480 0.07 29.55 9.18
N CYS A 481 0.81 28.53 9.60
CA CYS A 481 0.73 27.15 9.10
C CYS A 481 0.89 26.16 10.27
N PRO A 482 0.48 24.89 10.12
CA PRO A 482 0.54 23.89 11.19
C PRO A 482 1.93 23.68 11.79
N SER A 483 2.99 23.88 11.00
CA SER A 483 4.39 23.78 11.46
C SER A 483 4.82 24.89 12.41
N THR A 484 4.13 26.05 12.42
CA THR A 484 4.44 27.14 13.36
C THR A 484 3.77 26.86 14.70
N LYS A 485 4.56 26.49 15.70
CA LYS A 485 4.12 26.16 17.06
C LYS A 485 4.50 27.25 18.06
N PHE A 486 3.65 27.38 19.08
CA PHE A 486 3.89 28.22 20.24
C PHE A 486 4.21 27.31 21.41
N HIS A 487 5.36 27.50 22.05
CA HIS A 487 5.71 26.79 23.27
C HIS A 487 5.57 27.74 24.46
N PHE A 488 4.70 27.40 25.41
CA PHE A 488 4.46 28.21 26.59
C PHE A 488 5.44 27.84 27.70
N LEU A 489 6.20 28.82 28.19
CA LEU A 489 7.16 28.60 29.27
C LEU A 489 6.56 28.93 30.64
N PRO A 490 6.97 28.24 31.71
CA PRO A 490 6.58 28.58 33.06
C PRO A 490 6.98 30.02 33.41
N SER A 491 6.11 30.70 34.14
CA SER A 491 6.40 32.05 34.62
C SER A 491 7.33 31.98 35.82
N LEU A 492 8.55 32.50 35.67
CA LEU A 492 9.48 32.63 36.80
C LEU A 492 9.06 33.81 37.70
N PRO A 493 9.19 33.70 39.04
CA PRO A 493 8.77 34.75 39.99
C PRO A 493 9.37 36.14 39.72
N THR A 494 10.48 36.20 38.98
CA THR A 494 11.29 37.39 38.72
C THR A 494 11.09 37.98 37.33
N GLN A 495 10.05 37.62 36.57
CA GLN A 495 9.82 38.13 35.20
C GLN A 495 8.94 39.39 35.15
N PRO A 496 9.51 40.62 35.04
CA PRO A 496 8.74 41.87 35.03
C PRO A 496 7.94 42.13 33.74
N HIS A 497 8.08 41.27 32.73
CA HIS A 497 7.62 41.55 31.36
C HIS A 497 6.41 40.71 30.92
N GLY A 498 5.84 39.95 31.85
CA GLY A 498 4.70 39.07 31.60
C GLY A 498 5.11 37.66 31.17
N PRO A 499 4.13 36.80 30.87
CA PRO A 499 4.36 35.41 30.51
C PRO A 499 5.26 35.24 29.27
N VAL A 500 6.09 34.20 29.30
CA VAL A 500 7.06 33.89 28.24
C VAL A 500 6.54 32.79 27.31
N PHE A 501 6.92 32.87 26.05
CA PHE A 501 6.64 31.88 25.01
C PHE A 501 7.72 31.90 23.94
N ILE A 502 7.84 30.77 23.25
CA ILE A 502 8.70 30.61 22.08
C ILE A 502 7.80 30.43 20.85
N ILE A 503 8.16 31.09 19.75
CA ILE A 503 7.61 30.77 18.43
C ILE A 503 8.67 29.99 17.65
N ASP A 504 8.27 28.86 17.09
CA ASP A 504 9.10 27.95 16.33
C ASP A 504 8.35 27.47 15.08
N ASP A 505 8.99 27.44 13.93
CA ASP A 505 8.44 26.86 12.70
C ASP A 505 9.32 25.74 12.13
N GLY A 506 10.34 25.31 12.87
CA GLY A 506 11.30 24.28 12.47
C GLY A 506 12.28 24.69 11.36
N ALA A 507 12.09 25.86 10.75
CA ALA A 507 12.84 26.31 9.58
C ALA A 507 13.69 27.56 9.85
N GLN A 508 13.24 28.43 10.74
CA GLN A 508 13.96 29.63 11.16
C GLN A 508 14.30 29.59 12.66
N PRO A 509 15.17 30.49 13.13
CA PRO A 509 15.61 30.49 14.51
C PRO A 509 14.43 30.71 15.45
N LYS A 510 14.34 29.88 16.49
CA LYS A 510 13.36 30.05 17.56
C LYS A 510 13.49 31.42 18.20
N ILE A 511 12.35 32.07 18.47
CA ILE A 511 12.31 33.38 19.09
C ILE A 511 11.56 33.31 20.40
N GLU A 512 12.25 33.73 21.47
CA GLU A 512 11.69 33.79 22.81
C GLU A 512 11.21 35.21 23.12
N LEU A 513 9.93 35.31 23.48
CA LEU A 513 9.23 36.56 23.75
C LEU A 513 8.58 36.52 25.13
N ALA A 514 8.54 37.67 25.80
CA ALA A 514 7.66 37.91 26.94
C ALA A 514 6.58 38.94 26.56
N SER A 515 5.31 38.65 26.84
CA SER A 515 4.21 39.58 26.60
C SER A 515 3.08 39.38 27.60
N ARG A 516 2.45 40.47 28.05
CA ARG A 516 1.21 40.43 28.83
C ARG A 516 0.05 39.86 28.01
N ASP A 517 0.07 40.07 26.69
CA ASP A 517 -0.95 39.62 25.75
C ASP A 517 -0.64 38.24 25.14
N ARG A 518 0.32 37.48 25.70
CA ARG A 518 0.76 36.16 25.19
C ARG A 518 -0.42 35.27 24.79
N ASN A 519 -1.38 35.08 25.71
CA ASN A 519 -2.52 34.20 25.49
C ASN A 519 -3.43 34.71 24.36
N ILE A 520 -3.58 36.02 24.21
CA ILE A 520 -4.38 36.66 23.15
C ILE A 520 -3.68 36.50 21.80
N ILE A 521 -2.35 36.70 21.75
CA ILE A 521 -1.52 36.48 20.56
C ILE A 521 -1.67 35.05 20.07
N ALA A 522 -1.45 34.08 20.97
CA ALA A 522 -1.53 32.66 20.66
C ALA A 522 -2.96 32.24 20.26
N ALA A 523 -3.99 32.66 21.00
CA ALA A 523 -5.38 32.34 20.66
C ALA A 523 -5.81 32.95 19.32
N THR A 524 -5.39 34.18 19.02
CA THR A 524 -5.67 34.82 17.72
C THR A 524 -4.98 34.05 16.60
N PHE A 525 -3.74 33.62 16.80
CA PHE A 525 -3.00 32.77 15.85
C PHE A 525 -3.72 31.43 15.64
N THR A 526 -4.01 30.68 16.70
CA THR A 526 -4.64 29.35 16.63
C THR A 526 -5.99 29.41 15.93
N HIS A 527 -6.83 30.39 16.25
CA HIS A 527 -8.13 30.53 15.56
C HIS A 527 -8.00 30.90 14.09
N PHE A 528 -7.06 31.79 13.72
CA PHE A 528 -6.80 32.04 12.30
C PHE A 528 -6.32 30.76 11.60
N LEU A 529 -5.45 29.97 12.25
CA LEU A 529 -4.91 28.74 11.68
C LEU A 529 -6.04 27.74 11.42
N LEU A 530 -6.83 27.42 12.45
CA LEU A 530 -7.96 26.49 12.35
C LEU A 530 -8.97 26.94 11.31
N LYS A 531 -9.28 28.24 11.23
CA LYS A 531 -10.18 28.79 10.21
C LYS A 531 -9.63 28.59 8.78
N ASN A 532 -8.31 28.64 8.61
CA ASN A 532 -7.66 28.56 7.32
C ASN A 532 -7.32 27.13 6.87
N ILE A 533 -7.35 26.13 7.76
CA ILE A 533 -7.08 24.72 7.44
C ILE A 533 -8.33 23.82 7.43
N GLY A 534 -9.54 24.41 7.52
CA GLY A 534 -10.79 23.64 7.60
C GLY A 534 -11.10 23.06 8.98
N GLY A 535 -10.42 23.56 10.01
CA GLY A 535 -10.62 23.21 11.41
C GLY A 535 -9.88 21.96 11.88
N SER A 536 -9.06 21.32 11.05
CA SER A 536 -8.35 20.08 11.39
C SER A 536 -6.94 20.07 10.84
N GLU A 537 -5.99 19.52 11.61
CA GLU A 537 -4.59 19.36 11.17
C GLU A 537 -4.37 18.09 10.32
N THR A 538 -5.37 17.23 10.09
CA THR A 538 -5.17 16.00 9.29
C THR A 538 -5.06 16.26 7.79
N PHE A 539 -4.22 15.49 7.08
CA PHE A 539 -4.08 15.60 5.62
C PHE A 539 -5.40 15.52 4.87
N LYS A 540 -6.29 14.57 5.24
CA LYS A 540 -7.55 14.34 4.54
C LYS A 540 -8.49 15.53 4.67
N ASP A 541 -8.62 16.07 5.89
CA ASP A 541 -9.45 17.24 6.13
C ASP A 541 -8.89 18.48 5.45
N LYS A 542 -7.57 18.68 5.49
CA LYS A 542 -6.88 19.75 4.75
C LYS A 542 -7.10 19.63 3.24
N GLN A 543 -7.01 18.43 2.68
CA GLN A 543 -7.29 18.16 1.27
C GLN A 543 -8.74 18.48 0.90
N ASP A 544 -9.71 18.03 1.69
CA ASP A 544 -11.13 18.26 1.42
C ASP A 544 -11.49 19.74 1.53
N PHE A 545 -10.92 20.44 2.53
CA PHE A 545 -11.02 21.88 2.66
C PHE A 545 -10.39 22.62 1.47
N PHE A 546 -9.16 22.24 1.07
CA PHE A 546 -8.48 22.80 -0.09
C PHE A 546 -9.34 22.67 -1.34
N TYR A 547 -9.88 21.48 -1.63
CA TYR A 547 -10.74 21.28 -2.80
C TYR A 547 -12.03 22.09 -2.71
N HIS A 548 -12.62 22.22 -1.52
CA HIS A 548 -13.79 23.08 -1.33
C HIS A 548 -13.48 24.55 -1.64
N GLU A 549 -12.40 25.11 -1.10
CA GLU A 549 -12.05 26.52 -1.32
C GLU A 549 -11.60 26.78 -2.77
N VAL A 550 -10.92 25.84 -3.45
CA VAL A 550 -10.60 25.96 -4.88
C VAL A 550 -11.88 26.02 -5.72
N ARG A 551 -12.84 25.12 -5.49
CA ARG A 551 -14.14 25.15 -6.21
C ARG A 551 -14.90 26.45 -5.97
N LYS A 552 -14.91 26.92 -4.72
CA LYS A 552 -15.57 28.16 -4.33
C LYS A 552 -14.90 29.40 -4.96
N PHE A 553 -13.57 29.43 -5.02
CA PHE A 553 -12.82 30.51 -5.66
C PHE A 553 -13.13 30.62 -7.16
N HIS A 554 -13.33 29.47 -7.83
CA HIS A 554 -13.66 29.39 -9.25
C HIS A 554 -15.15 29.22 -9.55
N ALA A 555 -16.03 29.46 -8.58
CA ALA A 555 -17.47 29.21 -8.73
C ALA A 555 -18.13 30.04 -9.84
N SER A 556 -17.52 31.15 -10.25
CA SER A 556 -17.98 31.99 -11.36
C SER A 556 -17.60 31.49 -12.75
N TYR A 557 -16.71 30.49 -12.87
CA TYR A 557 -16.26 29.96 -14.14
C TYR A 557 -16.99 28.67 -14.48
N TYR A 558 -17.49 28.57 -15.70
CA TYR A 558 -18.13 27.36 -16.19
C TYR A 558 -17.08 26.34 -16.65
N HIS A 559 -17.27 25.09 -16.27
CA HIS A 559 -16.39 23.98 -16.67
C HIS A 559 -16.81 23.40 -18.04
N GLU A 560 -16.95 24.27 -19.04
CA GLU A 560 -17.36 23.91 -20.40
C GLU A 560 -16.21 23.28 -21.19
N LYS A 561 -16.56 22.50 -22.22
CA LYS A 561 -15.58 21.87 -23.10
C LYS A 561 -14.78 22.93 -23.87
N LEU A 562 -13.45 22.80 -23.82
CA LEU A 562 -12.51 23.65 -24.53
C LEU A 562 -11.56 22.78 -25.36
N ALA A 563 -11.64 22.91 -26.68
CA ALA A 563 -10.83 22.11 -27.59
C ALA A 563 -9.34 22.48 -27.50
N LEU A 564 -8.49 21.49 -27.26
CA LEU A 564 -7.03 21.64 -27.19
C LEU A 564 -6.35 20.75 -28.24
N LYS A 565 -5.89 21.36 -29.34
CA LYS A 565 -5.21 20.65 -30.44
C LYS A 565 -3.70 20.71 -30.27
N VAL A 566 -3.08 19.54 -30.10
CA VAL A 566 -1.63 19.41 -29.81
C VAL A 566 -0.96 18.40 -30.73
N ASN A 567 0.35 18.49 -30.85
CA ASN A 567 1.16 17.55 -31.62
C ASN A 567 1.98 16.70 -30.63
N ARG A 568 1.84 15.38 -30.70
CA ARG A 568 2.49 14.42 -29.79
C ARG A 568 4.02 14.52 -29.82
N GLU A 569 4.61 14.62 -31.02
CA GLU A 569 6.08 14.71 -31.19
C GLU A 569 6.64 16.02 -30.65
N LYS A 570 5.82 17.07 -30.61
CA LYS A 570 6.18 18.41 -30.12
C LYS A 570 5.27 18.82 -28.98
N ILE A 571 5.10 17.93 -28.00
CA ILE A 571 4.07 18.05 -26.97
C ILE A 571 4.17 19.36 -26.20
N LEU A 572 5.38 19.75 -25.79
CA LEU A 572 5.61 20.96 -25.00
C LEU A 572 5.40 22.23 -25.83
N GLU A 573 6.02 22.32 -27.00
CA GLU A 573 5.92 23.48 -27.89
C GLU A 573 4.49 23.73 -28.36
N SER A 574 3.80 22.67 -28.79
CA SER A 574 2.42 22.75 -29.28
C SER A 574 1.43 23.10 -28.17
N SER A 575 1.62 22.54 -26.97
CA SER A 575 0.78 22.88 -25.80
C SER A 575 0.97 24.34 -25.37
N ILE A 576 2.21 24.83 -25.24
CA ILE A 576 2.48 26.24 -24.93
C ILE A 576 1.87 27.16 -25.98
N LYS A 577 1.96 26.80 -27.26
CA LYS A 577 1.37 27.57 -28.35
C LYS A 577 -0.16 27.60 -28.24
N ALA A 578 -0.79 26.45 -27.98
CA ALA A 578 -2.23 26.32 -27.87
C ALA A 578 -2.80 27.13 -26.68
N THR A 579 -2.09 27.17 -25.55
CA THR A 579 -2.56 27.85 -24.33
C THR A 579 -2.02 29.28 -24.17
N LYS A 580 -1.27 29.82 -25.14
CA LYS A 580 -0.56 31.10 -25.00
C LYS A 580 -1.49 32.28 -24.65
N GLY A 581 -2.72 32.27 -25.17
CA GLY A 581 -3.71 33.33 -25.00
C GLY A 581 -4.81 33.03 -23.98
N PHE A 582 -4.72 31.91 -23.24
CA PHE A 582 -5.78 31.48 -22.33
C PHE A 582 -5.92 32.44 -21.14
N SER A 583 -7.15 32.85 -20.88
CA SER A 583 -7.58 33.51 -19.65
C SER A 583 -7.69 32.52 -18.49
N VAL A 584 -7.86 33.01 -17.27
CA VAL A 584 -8.12 32.15 -16.09
C VAL A 584 -9.37 31.28 -16.31
N SER A 585 -10.41 31.84 -16.95
CA SER A 585 -11.63 31.08 -17.29
C SER A 585 -11.34 29.93 -18.25
N ASP A 586 -10.49 30.15 -19.27
CA ASP A 586 -10.10 29.10 -20.22
C ASP A 586 -9.34 27.99 -19.50
N TRP A 587 -8.41 28.34 -18.61
CA TRP A 587 -7.71 27.37 -17.75
C TRP A 587 -8.65 26.63 -16.79
N CYS A 588 -9.81 27.18 -16.45
CA CYS A 588 -10.84 26.48 -15.68
C CYS A 588 -11.76 25.60 -16.55
N GLY A 589 -11.72 25.75 -17.88
CA GLY A 589 -12.50 24.95 -18.82
C GLY A 589 -12.06 23.48 -18.88
N ASN A 590 -12.95 22.60 -19.31
CA ASN A 590 -12.70 21.17 -19.49
C ASN A 590 -11.93 20.93 -20.81
N PHE A 591 -10.64 20.61 -20.73
CA PHE A 591 -9.83 20.40 -21.94
C PHE A 591 -10.24 19.13 -22.68
N GLU A 592 -10.70 19.29 -23.92
CA GLU A 592 -10.98 18.20 -24.86
C GLU A 592 -9.78 18.07 -25.80
N VAL A 593 -8.91 17.11 -25.53
CA VAL A 593 -7.61 17.02 -26.19
C VAL A 593 -7.73 16.28 -27.52
N THR A 594 -7.11 16.82 -28.57
CA THR A 594 -6.98 16.16 -29.87
C THR A 594 -5.51 16.16 -30.31
N PHE A 595 -4.93 14.97 -30.47
CA PHE A 595 -3.62 14.81 -31.07
C PHE A 595 -3.72 14.92 -32.59
N GLN A 596 -2.94 15.82 -33.19
CA GLN A 596 -2.96 16.08 -34.63
C GLN A 596 -2.56 14.83 -35.41
N GLY A 597 -3.42 14.40 -36.34
CA GLY A 597 -3.17 13.22 -37.19
C GLY A 597 -3.59 11.89 -36.57
N GLU A 598 -4.13 11.88 -35.34
CA GLU A 598 -4.58 10.67 -34.65
C GLU A 598 -6.12 10.62 -34.59
N GLN A 599 -6.70 9.43 -34.77
CA GLN A 599 -8.13 9.20 -34.55
C GLN A 599 -8.39 8.92 -33.07
N GLY A 600 -9.18 9.76 -32.41
CA GLY A 600 -9.59 9.55 -31.02
C GLY A 600 -10.69 10.52 -30.60
N ILE A 601 -11.65 10.02 -29.83
CA ILE A 601 -12.70 10.81 -29.18
C ILE A 601 -12.38 10.83 -27.69
N ASP A 602 -12.22 12.03 -27.12
CA ASP A 602 -11.80 12.18 -25.73
C ASP A 602 -12.97 11.98 -24.75
N TRP A 603 -13.10 10.77 -24.21
CA TRP A 603 -13.93 10.48 -23.02
C TRP A 603 -13.16 10.66 -21.71
N GLY A 604 -12.04 11.40 -21.73
CA GLY A 604 -11.14 11.66 -20.61
C GLY A 604 -9.80 10.91 -20.68
N GLY A 605 -9.66 9.96 -21.61
CA GLY A 605 -8.41 9.20 -21.83
C GLY A 605 -7.30 10.04 -22.45
N LEU A 606 -7.61 10.78 -23.53
CA LEU A 606 -6.61 11.62 -24.22
C LEU A 606 -6.19 12.80 -23.35
N ARG A 607 -7.11 13.34 -22.56
CA ARG A 607 -6.80 14.36 -21.55
C ARG A 607 -5.79 13.86 -20.51
N ARG A 608 -6.01 12.67 -19.93
CA ARG A 608 -5.08 12.08 -18.94
C ARG A 608 -3.70 11.84 -19.54
N GLU A 609 -3.66 11.27 -20.74
CA GLU A 609 -2.41 11.04 -21.49
C GLU A 609 -1.68 12.37 -21.76
N TRP A 610 -2.39 13.42 -22.15
CA TRP A 610 -1.79 14.72 -22.38
C TRP A 610 -1.14 15.31 -21.12
N PHE A 611 -1.82 15.26 -19.96
CA PHE A 611 -1.23 15.68 -18.70
C PHE A 611 0.04 14.88 -18.37
N GLU A 612 -0.01 13.57 -18.55
CA GLU A 612 1.13 12.68 -18.31
C GLU A 612 2.34 13.02 -19.19
N LEU A 613 2.12 13.19 -20.50
CA LEU A 613 3.18 13.54 -21.46
C LEU A 613 3.74 14.94 -21.21
N VAL A 614 2.89 15.93 -20.93
CA VAL A 614 3.34 17.30 -20.65
C VAL A 614 4.10 17.38 -19.34
N CYS A 615 3.63 16.74 -18.27
CA CYS A 615 4.36 16.67 -17.00
C CYS A 615 5.72 15.99 -17.19
N SER A 616 5.75 14.85 -17.88
CA SER A 616 7.00 14.14 -18.16
C SER A 616 7.97 15.02 -18.94
N ALA A 617 7.52 15.69 -20.00
CA ALA A 617 8.37 16.59 -20.79
C ALA A 617 8.86 17.83 -20.03
N LEU A 618 8.08 18.34 -19.07
CA LEU A 618 8.43 19.51 -18.26
C LEU A 618 9.45 19.21 -17.17
N PHE A 619 9.28 18.08 -16.49
CA PHE A 619 9.99 17.76 -15.26
C PHE A 619 11.12 16.74 -15.47
N ASP A 620 11.26 16.18 -16.67
CA ASP A 620 12.42 15.36 -17.04
C ASP A 620 13.71 16.21 -17.01
N PRO A 621 14.71 15.82 -16.19
CA PRO A 621 16.00 16.51 -16.11
C PRO A 621 16.72 16.64 -17.46
N ARG A 622 16.51 15.68 -18.37
CA ARG A 622 17.11 15.68 -19.72
C ARG A 622 16.59 16.83 -20.59
N GLY A 623 15.39 17.32 -20.28
CA GLY A 623 14.80 18.50 -20.92
C GLY A 623 15.48 19.81 -20.51
N GLY A 624 16.27 19.82 -19.43
CA GLY A 624 17.07 20.97 -18.99
C GLY A 624 16.31 22.10 -18.30
N LEU A 625 14.97 22.05 -18.24
CA LEU A 625 14.15 23.01 -17.48
C LEU A 625 14.28 22.76 -15.96
N PHE A 626 14.22 21.49 -15.57
CA PHE A 626 14.59 21.00 -14.25
C PHE A 626 15.91 20.24 -14.36
N CYS A 627 16.62 20.06 -13.24
CA CYS A 627 17.83 19.27 -13.13
C CYS A 627 17.79 18.41 -11.87
N THR A 628 18.76 17.51 -11.74
CA THR A 628 19.00 16.72 -10.52
C THR A 628 20.31 17.17 -9.89
N PHE A 629 20.43 17.04 -8.57
CA PHE A 629 21.70 17.33 -7.88
C PHE A 629 22.76 16.22 -8.10
N HIS A 630 22.31 15.03 -8.47
CA HIS A 630 23.16 13.88 -8.78
C HIS A 630 22.61 13.11 -9.98
N ASP A 631 23.51 12.50 -10.76
CA ASP A 631 23.18 11.78 -11.99
C ASP A 631 22.76 10.33 -11.67
N LYS A 632 21.63 10.19 -10.95
CA LYS A 632 21.00 8.89 -10.65
C LYS A 632 19.57 8.92 -11.17
N HIS A 633 19.12 7.80 -11.77
CA HIS A 633 17.75 7.65 -12.31
C HIS A 633 16.63 7.93 -11.28
N GLN A 634 16.92 7.79 -9.98
CA GLN A 634 15.97 8.03 -8.90
C GLN A 634 16.06 9.43 -8.28
N ALA A 635 16.90 10.33 -8.80
CA ALA A 635 17.13 11.64 -8.21
C ALA A 635 15.89 12.54 -8.26
N LEU A 636 15.70 13.33 -7.21
CA LEU A 636 14.65 14.34 -7.16
C LEU A 636 14.98 15.51 -8.09
N VAL A 637 13.96 16.12 -8.68
CA VAL A 637 14.10 17.19 -9.66
C VAL A 637 13.93 18.56 -9.01
N HIS A 638 14.84 19.48 -9.36
CA HIS A 638 14.90 20.85 -8.89
C HIS A 638 14.89 21.81 -10.09
N PRO A 639 14.39 23.06 -9.97
CA PRO A 639 14.52 24.05 -11.04
C PRO A 639 15.99 24.24 -11.45
N ASN A 640 16.26 24.30 -12.76
CA ASN A 640 17.63 24.44 -13.25
C ASN A 640 18.03 25.91 -13.41
N PRO A 641 18.93 26.45 -12.57
CA PRO A 641 19.43 27.82 -12.70
C PRO A 641 20.34 27.98 -13.92
N ASN A 642 20.99 26.90 -14.36
CA ASN A 642 21.93 26.85 -15.48
C ASN A 642 21.30 26.29 -16.76
N ARG A 643 19.99 26.49 -16.94
CA ARG A 643 19.24 25.97 -18.10
C ARG A 643 19.75 26.54 -19.44
N PRO A 644 19.59 25.79 -20.56
CA PRO A 644 19.86 26.30 -21.89
C PRO A 644 19.13 27.62 -22.21
N SER A 645 19.77 28.52 -22.96
CA SER A 645 19.27 29.88 -23.24
C SER A 645 17.92 29.95 -23.96
N HIS A 646 17.51 28.89 -24.67
CA HIS A 646 16.20 28.81 -25.31
C HIS A 646 15.07 28.56 -24.31
N LEU A 647 15.35 27.99 -23.14
CA LEU A 647 14.41 27.77 -22.04
C LEU A 647 14.31 29.02 -21.17
N LYS A 648 13.29 29.83 -21.44
CA LYS A 648 12.99 31.08 -20.73
C LYS A 648 12.06 30.89 -19.53
N LEU A 649 11.97 31.90 -18.65
CA LEU A 649 11.08 31.93 -17.47
C LEU A 649 9.61 31.61 -17.79
N LYS A 650 9.12 31.94 -18.99
CA LYS A 650 7.76 31.57 -19.44
C LYS A 650 7.48 30.06 -19.43
N HIS A 651 8.51 29.22 -19.54
CA HIS A 651 8.34 27.76 -19.49
C HIS A 651 8.10 27.30 -18.04
N PHE A 652 8.75 27.92 -17.04
CA PHE A 652 8.42 27.72 -15.64
C PHE A 652 7.02 28.24 -15.32
N GLU A 653 6.62 29.42 -15.84
CA GLU A 653 5.24 29.91 -15.69
C GLU A 653 4.22 28.92 -16.29
N PHE A 654 4.52 28.33 -17.46
CA PHE A 654 3.67 27.29 -18.03
C PHE A 654 3.65 26.03 -17.16
N ALA A 655 4.80 25.58 -16.64
CA ALA A 655 4.87 24.43 -15.73
C ALA A 655 4.02 24.63 -14.46
N GLY A 656 4.08 25.84 -13.88
CA GLY A 656 3.23 26.24 -12.76
C GLY A 656 1.75 26.20 -13.11
N LYS A 657 1.35 26.67 -14.30
CA LYS A 657 -0.05 26.57 -14.78
C LYS A 657 -0.50 25.12 -14.96
N ILE A 658 0.36 24.24 -15.47
CA ILE A 658 0.04 22.81 -15.59
C ILE A 658 -0.20 22.19 -14.22
N VAL A 659 0.66 22.45 -13.23
CA VAL A 659 0.46 21.98 -11.86
C VAL A 659 -0.82 22.56 -11.25
N GLY A 660 -1.06 23.86 -11.41
CA GLY A 660 -2.28 24.51 -10.93
C GLY A 660 -3.54 23.93 -11.57
N LYS A 661 -3.47 23.60 -12.87
CA LYS A 661 -4.54 22.92 -13.60
C LYS A 661 -4.80 21.51 -13.05
N CYS A 662 -3.76 20.72 -12.77
CA CYS A 662 -3.91 19.38 -12.18
C CYS A 662 -4.62 19.43 -10.82
N LEU A 663 -4.24 20.39 -9.97
CA LEU A 663 -4.87 20.62 -8.67
C LEU A 663 -6.32 21.07 -8.80
N TYR A 664 -6.62 21.97 -9.74
CA TYR A 664 -7.97 22.43 -10.04
C TYR A 664 -8.87 21.27 -10.51
N GLU A 665 -8.45 20.51 -11.52
CA GLU A 665 -9.21 19.35 -12.03
C GLU A 665 -9.47 18.32 -10.92
N SER A 666 -8.45 18.04 -10.11
CA SER A 666 -8.57 17.13 -8.97
C SER A 666 -9.58 17.61 -7.91
N SER A 667 -9.78 18.92 -7.79
CA SER A 667 -10.79 19.49 -6.88
C SER A 667 -12.23 19.25 -7.34
N LEU A 668 -12.46 18.96 -8.63
CA LEU A 668 -13.81 18.74 -9.18
C LEU A 668 -14.34 17.33 -8.90
N GLY A 669 -13.49 16.41 -8.43
CA GLY A 669 -13.89 15.06 -7.99
C GLY A 669 -13.05 13.94 -8.62
N GLY A 670 -13.28 12.71 -8.18
CA GLY A 670 -12.46 11.54 -8.53
C GLY A 670 -12.41 11.23 -10.03
N THR A 671 -13.48 11.52 -10.79
CA THR A 671 -13.53 11.31 -12.25
C THR A 671 -12.59 12.24 -13.02
N TYR A 672 -12.33 13.42 -12.48
CA TYR A 672 -11.50 14.47 -13.08
C TYR A 672 -10.05 14.46 -12.60
N ARG A 673 -9.73 13.65 -11.58
CA ARG A 673 -8.40 13.55 -10.97
C ARG A 673 -7.27 13.54 -12.01
N GLN A 674 -6.38 14.53 -11.90
CA GLN A 674 -5.13 14.63 -12.66
C GLN A 674 -3.97 14.73 -11.68
N LEU A 675 -2.98 13.86 -11.84
CA LEU A 675 -1.81 13.81 -10.97
C LEU A 675 -0.60 14.36 -11.72
N VAL A 676 0.24 15.11 -11.00
CA VAL A 676 1.52 15.58 -11.52
C VAL A 676 2.49 14.41 -11.53
N ARG A 677 3.08 14.13 -12.70
CA ARG A 677 4.15 13.13 -12.86
C ARG A 677 5.50 13.80 -12.66
N ALA A 678 5.93 13.93 -11.41
CA ALA A 678 7.23 14.46 -11.03
C ALA A 678 7.62 14.04 -9.62
N ARG A 679 8.93 13.90 -9.38
CA ARG A 679 9.52 13.65 -8.06
C ARG A 679 10.32 14.87 -7.64
N PHE A 680 9.64 15.87 -7.10
CA PHE A 680 10.25 17.16 -6.76
C PHE A 680 11.15 17.06 -5.53
N THR A 681 12.17 17.91 -5.46
CA THR A 681 12.94 18.08 -4.23
C THR A 681 12.08 18.66 -3.10
N ARG A 682 12.38 18.30 -1.85
CA ARG A 682 11.65 18.81 -0.69
C ARG A 682 11.83 20.30 -0.53
N SER A 683 13.04 20.82 -0.76
CA SER A 683 13.28 22.27 -0.76
C SER A 683 12.45 23.02 -1.80
N PHE A 684 12.16 22.42 -2.97
CA PHE A 684 11.31 23.06 -3.97
C PHE A 684 9.86 23.10 -3.49
N LEU A 685 9.35 21.98 -2.96
CA LEU A 685 8.00 21.93 -2.38
C LEU A 685 7.86 22.92 -1.23
N ALA A 686 8.84 23.00 -0.32
CA ALA A 686 8.90 23.98 0.77
C ALA A 686 8.80 25.41 0.25
N GLN A 687 9.49 25.73 -0.85
CA GLN A 687 9.40 27.05 -1.49
C GLN A 687 8.02 27.33 -2.10
N LEU A 688 7.33 26.33 -2.63
CA LEU A 688 5.97 26.50 -3.17
C LEU A 688 4.96 26.88 -2.08
N ILE A 689 5.10 26.28 -0.89
CA ILE A 689 4.33 26.65 0.31
C ILE A 689 5.00 27.77 1.11
N GLY A 690 6.05 28.37 0.54
CA GLY A 690 6.83 29.50 1.03
C GLY A 690 7.35 29.38 2.47
N LEU A 691 7.76 28.16 2.82
CA LEU A 691 8.63 27.88 3.94
C LEU A 691 10.08 28.23 3.59
N ARG A 692 10.89 28.48 4.62
CA ARG A 692 12.31 28.75 4.46
C ARG A 692 13.06 27.43 4.29
N VAL A 693 14.05 27.42 3.41
CA VAL A 693 14.91 26.24 3.21
C VAL A 693 15.98 26.18 4.30
N HIS A 694 16.18 24.98 4.87
CA HIS A 694 17.13 24.66 5.94
C HIS A 694 18.09 23.54 5.50
N TYR A 695 19.27 23.40 6.12
CA TYR A 695 20.29 22.44 5.67
C TYR A 695 19.84 20.96 5.65
N LYS A 696 18.86 20.61 6.49
CA LYS A 696 18.28 19.26 6.56
C LYS A 696 17.68 18.80 5.23
N TYR A 697 17.23 19.70 4.35
CA TYR A 697 16.71 19.31 3.04
C TYR A 697 17.74 18.64 2.16
N PHE A 698 19.03 18.94 2.34
CA PHE A 698 20.08 18.27 1.59
C PHE A 698 20.10 16.76 1.85
N GLU A 699 19.63 16.28 2.99
CA GLU A 699 19.56 14.83 3.24
C GLU A 699 18.70 14.08 2.21
N GLN A 700 17.68 14.74 1.66
CA GLN A 700 16.83 14.17 0.59
C GLN A 700 17.21 14.71 -0.79
N ASP A 701 17.51 16.01 -0.88
CA ASP A 701 17.70 16.69 -2.16
C ASP A 701 19.10 16.45 -2.74
N ASP A 702 20.14 16.48 -1.90
CA ASP A 702 21.55 16.23 -2.28
C ASP A 702 22.25 15.37 -1.20
N PRO A 703 21.93 14.06 -1.14
CA PRO A 703 22.46 13.14 -0.12
C PRO A 703 23.99 13.11 -0.07
N ASP A 704 24.63 13.24 -1.24
CA ASP A 704 26.08 13.16 -1.37
C ASP A 704 26.75 14.39 -0.72
N LEU A 705 26.20 15.60 -0.92
CA LEU A 705 26.65 16.81 -0.21
C LEU A 705 26.36 16.75 1.29
N TYR A 706 25.19 16.21 1.67
CA TYR A 706 24.82 16.09 3.08
C TYR A 706 25.82 15.21 3.85
N LEU A 707 26.11 14.02 3.33
CA LEU A 707 27.02 13.07 3.97
C LEU A 707 28.47 13.55 3.97
N SER A 708 28.94 14.14 2.86
CA SER A 708 30.35 14.52 2.71
C SER A 708 30.74 15.80 3.45
N LYS A 709 29.90 16.84 3.37
CA LYS A 709 30.24 18.18 3.90
C LYS A 709 29.41 18.56 5.12
N ILE A 710 28.09 18.42 5.04
CA ILE A 710 27.19 18.95 6.07
C ILE A 710 27.31 18.17 7.36
N LYS A 711 27.23 16.83 7.27
CA LYS A 711 27.39 15.94 8.42
C LYS A 711 28.77 16.10 9.06
N TYR A 712 29.82 16.19 8.24
CA TYR A 712 31.17 16.46 8.73
C TYR A 712 31.24 17.75 9.57
N ILE A 713 30.64 18.85 9.09
CA ILE A 713 30.60 20.13 9.82
C ILE A 713 29.80 20.00 11.13
N LEU A 714 28.68 19.27 11.11
CA LEU A 714 27.86 19.05 12.30
C LEU A 714 28.62 18.27 13.38
N ASP A 715 29.35 17.23 13.00
CA ASP A 715 30.03 16.32 13.92
C ASP A 715 31.41 16.84 14.38
N THR A 716 31.99 17.81 13.66
CA THR A 716 33.30 18.39 13.97
C THR A 716 33.21 19.56 14.96
N ASP A 717 34.18 19.64 15.87
CA ASP A 717 34.44 20.80 16.73
C ASP A 717 35.23 21.87 15.95
N LEU A 718 34.56 22.98 15.62
CA LEU A 718 35.13 24.08 14.82
C LEU A 718 35.90 25.13 15.63
N ASP A 719 35.88 25.02 16.97
CA ASP A 719 36.60 25.95 17.85
C ASP A 719 37.99 25.43 18.22
N ALA A 720 38.28 24.15 17.95
CA ALA A 720 39.60 23.55 18.10
C ALA A 720 40.66 24.26 17.22
N SER A 721 41.90 24.36 17.71
CA SER A 721 42.98 25.11 17.05
C SER A 721 43.36 24.58 15.67
N ASP A 722 43.16 23.28 15.44
CA ASP A 722 43.57 22.57 14.21
C ASP A 722 42.36 22.28 13.29
N SER A 723 41.24 22.95 13.53
CA SER A 723 39.99 22.75 12.79
C SER A 723 39.96 23.49 11.44
N LEU A 724 39.02 23.10 10.58
CA LEU A 724 38.80 23.68 9.27
C LEU A 724 38.39 25.16 9.38
N GLU A 725 39.14 26.07 8.76
CA GLU A 725 38.77 27.49 8.70
C GLU A 725 37.63 27.73 7.70
N LEU A 726 36.40 27.71 8.20
CA LEU A 726 35.21 28.05 7.44
C LEU A 726 34.80 29.51 7.68
N TYR A 727 34.35 30.17 6.63
CA TYR A 727 33.76 31.52 6.67
C TYR A 727 32.35 31.49 6.08
N PHE A 728 31.53 32.51 6.31
CA PHE A 728 30.18 32.64 5.76
C PHE A 728 30.17 32.99 4.27
N VAL A 729 30.86 32.19 3.47
CA VAL A 729 30.97 32.28 2.02
C VAL A 729 30.80 30.91 1.38
N GLU A 730 30.38 30.93 0.12
CA GLU A 730 30.38 29.77 -0.76
C GLU A 730 31.29 30.05 -1.96
N GLU A 731 32.21 29.14 -2.21
CA GLU A 731 33.06 29.17 -3.39
C GLU A 731 32.43 28.31 -4.49
N VAL A 732 32.22 28.92 -5.65
CA VAL A 732 31.68 28.30 -6.85
C VAL A 732 32.83 28.07 -7.81
N TYR A 733 33.04 26.82 -8.18
CA TYR A 733 34.09 26.39 -9.10
C TYR A 733 33.48 26.12 -10.48
N ASP A 734 34.23 26.39 -11.54
CA ASP A 734 33.82 26.07 -12.91
C ASP A 734 34.12 24.61 -13.29
N THR A 735 33.75 24.22 -14.50
CA THR A 735 34.00 22.85 -15.02
C THR A 735 35.48 22.50 -15.18
N SER A 736 36.38 23.48 -15.14
CA SER A 736 37.83 23.26 -15.15
C SER A 736 38.43 23.16 -13.75
N GLY A 737 37.59 23.29 -12.70
CA GLY A 737 38.00 23.26 -11.30
C GLY A 737 38.61 24.58 -10.82
N GLN A 738 38.53 25.67 -11.60
CA GLN A 738 38.99 26.98 -11.16
C GLN A 738 37.90 27.71 -10.37
N LEU A 739 38.31 28.50 -9.38
CA LEU A 739 37.39 29.34 -8.61
C LEU A 739 36.75 30.36 -9.55
N SER A 740 35.47 30.18 -9.83
CA SER A 740 34.69 31.06 -10.70
C SER A 740 34.20 32.29 -9.93
N LYS A 741 33.63 32.06 -8.74
CA LYS A 741 33.05 33.13 -7.92
C LYS A 741 32.99 32.74 -6.45
N THR A 742 33.24 33.72 -5.58
CA THR A 742 32.91 33.62 -4.15
C THR A 742 31.62 34.38 -3.86
N VAL A 743 30.65 33.70 -3.27
CA VAL A 743 29.35 34.26 -2.88
C VAL A 743 29.33 34.44 -1.38
N GLU A 744 29.09 35.66 -0.89
CA GLU A 744 28.86 35.86 0.54
C GLU A 744 27.47 35.36 0.94
N LEU A 745 27.41 34.44 1.92
CA LEU A 745 26.16 33.87 2.42
C LEU A 745 25.43 34.82 3.38
N THR A 746 26.20 35.70 4.02
CA THR A 746 25.72 36.79 4.87
C THR A 746 26.48 38.07 4.56
N PRO A 747 25.95 39.27 4.85
CA PRO A 747 26.69 40.52 4.64
C PRO A 747 28.06 40.51 5.35
N ASN A 748 29.14 40.78 4.60
CA ASN A 748 30.54 40.67 5.05
C ASN A 748 30.95 39.25 5.51
N GLY A 749 30.30 38.22 4.95
CA GLY A 749 30.50 36.83 5.35
C GLY A 749 31.94 36.33 5.20
N SER A 750 32.70 36.92 4.27
CA SER A 750 34.14 36.67 4.10
C SER A 750 35.00 36.97 5.34
N LYS A 751 34.49 37.78 6.27
CA LYS A 751 35.17 38.16 7.53
C LYS A 751 34.60 37.47 8.76
N VAL A 752 33.55 36.67 8.60
CA VAL A 752 32.86 35.99 9.71
C VAL A 752 33.30 34.53 9.71
N ARG A 753 34.18 34.17 10.64
CA ARG A 753 34.58 32.78 10.87
C ARG A 753 33.42 31.98 11.46
N VAL A 754 33.24 30.76 10.98
CA VAL A 754 32.27 29.80 11.52
C VAL A 754 32.87 29.16 12.78
N SER A 755 32.06 29.09 13.83
CA SER A 755 32.37 28.51 15.15
C SER A 755 31.34 27.44 15.49
N ASN A 756 31.51 26.69 16.58
CA ASN A 756 30.46 25.74 17.01
C ASN A 756 29.13 26.44 17.31
N ALA A 757 29.18 27.66 17.84
CA ALA A 757 27.98 28.45 18.11
C ALA A 757 27.26 28.93 16.84
N THR A 758 27.96 28.99 15.69
CA THR A 758 27.44 29.55 14.43
C THR A 758 27.34 28.54 13.28
N LYS A 759 27.78 27.29 13.45
CA LYS A 759 27.79 26.28 12.39
C LYS A 759 26.41 25.99 11.79
N ASN A 760 25.36 25.89 12.60
CA ASN A 760 24.00 25.71 12.09
C ASN A 760 23.55 26.90 11.23
N GLN A 761 23.90 28.14 11.63
CA GLN A 761 23.57 29.34 10.85
C GLN A 761 24.30 29.36 9.50
N TYR A 762 25.56 28.89 9.47
CA TYR A 762 26.32 28.74 8.24
C TYR A 762 25.66 27.73 7.30
N LEU A 763 25.30 26.56 7.82
CA LEU A 763 24.65 25.50 7.05
C LEU A 763 23.30 25.93 6.47
N ASP A 764 22.50 26.67 7.25
CA ASP A 764 21.23 27.23 6.76
C ASP A 764 21.42 28.32 5.71
N ALA A 765 22.43 29.17 5.87
CA ALA A 765 22.74 30.17 4.87
C ALA A 765 23.22 29.52 3.55
N LEU A 766 23.99 28.43 3.64
CA LEU A 766 24.40 27.62 2.50
C LEU A 766 23.20 26.97 1.81
N ALA A 767 22.27 26.39 2.58
CA ALA A 767 21.03 25.79 2.05
C ALA A 767 20.17 26.84 1.35
N GLN A 768 19.95 27.98 1.99
CA GLN A 768 19.21 29.10 1.43
C GLN A 768 19.83 29.57 0.10
N GLN A 769 21.16 29.59 0.01
CA GLN A 769 21.83 30.00 -1.22
C GLN A 769 21.71 28.97 -2.34
N ARG A 770 22.04 27.69 -2.08
CA ARG A 770 22.08 26.63 -3.11
C ARG A 770 20.71 26.19 -3.60
N LEU A 771 19.73 26.11 -2.70
CA LEU A 771 18.42 25.49 -2.98
C LEU A 771 17.31 26.51 -3.25
N CYS A 772 17.54 27.80 -2.99
CA CYS A 772 16.49 28.82 -3.12
C CYS A 772 16.98 30.09 -3.84
N SER A 773 18.00 30.78 -3.32
CA SER A 773 18.47 32.04 -3.91
C SER A 773 18.98 31.87 -5.35
N SER A 774 19.64 30.75 -5.64
CA SER A 774 20.16 30.39 -6.97
C SER A 774 19.07 30.21 -8.03
N VAL A 775 17.86 29.81 -7.62
CA VAL A 775 16.73 29.46 -8.49
C VAL A 775 15.54 30.40 -8.32
N LYS A 776 15.77 31.58 -7.73
CA LYS A 776 14.70 32.49 -7.30
C LYS A 776 13.80 32.92 -8.46
N GLU A 777 14.38 33.27 -9.61
CA GLU A 777 13.60 33.75 -10.77
C GLU A 777 12.73 32.64 -11.36
N GLU A 778 13.24 31.41 -11.36
CA GLU A 778 12.59 30.21 -11.87
C GLU A 778 11.40 29.83 -10.98
N VAL A 779 11.62 29.81 -9.67
CA VAL A 779 10.58 29.54 -8.66
C VAL A 779 9.52 30.64 -8.68
N ASP A 780 9.91 31.92 -8.74
CA ASP A 780 8.96 33.04 -8.82
C ASP A 780 8.10 32.97 -10.10
N ALA A 781 8.70 32.59 -11.24
CA ALA A 781 7.97 32.37 -12.48
C ALA A 781 7.01 31.17 -12.41
N PHE A 782 7.45 30.06 -11.80
CA PHE A 782 6.61 28.89 -11.57
C PHE A 782 5.41 29.23 -10.66
N LEU A 783 5.67 29.89 -9.53
CA LEU A 783 4.64 30.36 -8.60
C LEU A 783 3.66 31.32 -9.28
N LYS A 784 4.13 32.21 -10.16
CA LYS A 784 3.24 33.09 -10.93
C LYS A 784 2.25 32.29 -11.79
N GLY A 785 2.70 31.19 -12.40
CA GLY A 785 1.85 30.30 -13.17
C GLY A 785 0.84 29.54 -12.30
N LEU A 786 1.35 28.93 -11.23
CA LEU A 786 0.56 28.17 -10.26
C LEU A 786 -0.52 29.05 -9.61
N ASN A 787 -0.11 30.22 -9.11
CA ASN A 787 -0.98 31.18 -8.42
C ASN A 787 -1.98 31.88 -9.34
N GLY A 788 -1.81 31.74 -10.66
CA GLY A 788 -2.82 32.16 -11.64
C GLY A 788 -4.08 31.27 -11.63
N ILE A 789 -3.98 30.05 -11.09
CA ILE A 789 -5.08 29.08 -10.99
C ILE A 789 -5.39 28.74 -9.53
N ILE A 790 -4.39 28.49 -8.69
CA ILE A 790 -4.58 28.09 -7.30
C ILE A 790 -4.16 29.25 -6.38
N PRO A 791 -5.05 29.81 -5.55
CA PRO A 791 -4.66 30.89 -4.63
C PRO A 791 -3.48 30.52 -3.71
N ASP A 792 -2.54 31.45 -3.56
CA ASP A 792 -1.25 31.27 -2.86
C ASP A 792 -1.40 30.78 -1.40
N ASN A 793 -2.43 31.27 -0.72
CA ASN A 793 -2.71 30.96 0.68
C ASN A 793 -3.24 29.53 0.89
N LEU A 794 -3.85 28.91 -0.12
CA LEU A 794 -4.49 27.61 0.04
C LEU A 794 -3.50 26.44 0.12
N LEU A 795 -2.34 26.56 -0.54
CA LEU A 795 -1.31 25.52 -0.47
C LEU A 795 -0.54 25.56 0.85
N SER A 796 -0.50 26.72 1.51
CA SER A 796 0.27 26.92 2.76
C SER A 796 -0.24 26.15 3.98
N ILE A 797 -1.38 25.46 3.85
CA ILE A 797 -1.93 24.61 4.91
C ILE A 797 -1.23 23.25 4.98
N PHE A 798 -0.56 22.84 3.90
CA PHE A 798 0.14 21.58 3.78
C PHE A 798 1.63 21.74 4.10
N ASP A 799 2.25 20.69 4.62
CA ASP A 799 3.71 20.54 4.63
C ASP A 799 4.24 20.03 3.26
N GLU A 800 5.54 19.84 3.13
CA GLU A 800 6.19 19.41 1.88
C GLU A 800 5.76 17.99 1.45
N ASN A 801 5.54 17.08 2.39
CA ASN A 801 5.16 15.69 2.12
C ASN A 801 3.69 15.59 1.72
N GLU A 802 2.83 16.33 2.41
CA GLU A 802 1.42 16.46 2.08
C GLU A 802 1.21 17.17 0.75
N LEU A 803 2.01 18.19 0.44
CA LEU A 803 1.95 18.87 -0.86
C LEU A 803 2.30 17.91 -1.99
N GLU A 804 3.32 17.06 -1.81
CA GLU A 804 3.64 15.99 -2.75
C GLU A 804 2.45 15.03 -2.91
N LEU A 805 1.85 14.55 -1.83
CA LEU A 805 0.68 13.66 -1.88
C LEU A 805 -0.52 14.33 -2.56
N LEU A 806 -0.73 15.63 -2.34
CA LEU A 806 -1.80 16.41 -2.96
C LEU A 806 -1.62 16.49 -4.48
N MET A 807 -0.40 16.79 -4.94
CA MET A 807 -0.05 17.01 -6.35
C MET A 807 0.14 15.71 -7.13
N CYS A 808 0.89 14.78 -6.55
CA CYS A 808 1.39 13.57 -7.21
C CYS A 808 0.54 12.34 -6.87
N GLY A 809 -0.28 12.39 -5.80
CA GLY A 809 -1.13 11.28 -5.37
C GLY A 809 -0.37 10.13 -4.72
N THR A 810 -1.08 9.05 -4.44
CA THR A 810 -0.49 7.76 -4.03
C THR A 810 -0.21 6.90 -5.26
N GLY A 811 0.87 6.12 -5.21
CA GLY A 811 1.20 5.15 -6.25
C GLY A 811 0.45 3.83 -6.09
N GLU A 812 0.49 3.01 -7.14
CA GLU A 812 0.19 1.58 -7.00
C GLU A 812 1.48 0.86 -6.60
N TYR A 813 1.42 0.11 -5.50
CA TYR A 813 2.58 -0.56 -4.93
C TYR A 813 2.41 -2.07 -5.03
N SER A 814 3.25 -2.71 -5.84
CA SER A 814 3.28 -4.17 -5.91
C SER A 814 4.13 -4.71 -4.76
N ILE A 815 3.49 -5.36 -3.79
CA ILE A 815 4.20 -6.01 -2.68
C ILE A 815 5.07 -7.17 -3.21
N ALA A 816 4.65 -7.82 -4.30
CA ALA A 816 5.45 -8.86 -4.93
C ALA A 816 6.74 -8.29 -5.53
N ASP A 817 6.66 -7.14 -6.21
CA ASP A 817 7.83 -6.42 -6.73
C ASP A 817 8.75 -5.95 -5.60
N PHE A 818 8.17 -5.43 -4.52
CA PHE A 818 8.92 -5.00 -3.34
C PHE A 818 9.69 -6.17 -2.70
N LYS A 819 9.04 -7.32 -2.52
CA LYS A 819 9.69 -8.54 -2.00
C LYS A 819 10.79 -9.06 -2.94
N ALA A 820 10.63 -8.91 -4.25
CA ALA A 820 11.63 -9.36 -5.21
C ALA A 820 12.90 -8.49 -5.24
N HIS A 821 12.78 -7.20 -4.90
CA HIS A 821 13.83 -6.20 -5.09
C HIS A 821 14.26 -5.48 -3.80
N HIS A 822 14.42 -6.23 -2.72
CA HIS A 822 14.97 -5.72 -1.45
C HIS A 822 16.26 -6.46 -1.05
N ILE A 823 17.10 -5.78 -0.27
CA ILE A 823 18.30 -6.34 0.35
C ILE A 823 18.05 -6.48 1.85
N ILE A 824 18.44 -7.61 2.43
CA ILE A 824 18.32 -7.89 3.87
C ILE A 824 19.71 -7.82 4.49
N ASN A 825 19.88 -6.94 5.49
CA ASN A 825 21.11 -6.81 6.27
C ASN A 825 20.87 -7.28 7.70
N GLY A 826 20.98 -8.59 7.92
CA GLY A 826 20.76 -9.26 9.20
C GLY A 826 20.27 -10.68 9.01
N ASN A 827 20.66 -11.61 9.87
CA ASN A 827 20.29 -13.04 9.74
C ASN A 827 20.05 -13.74 11.09
N SER A 828 19.89 -12.99 12.18
CA SER A 828 19.53 -13.59 13.47
C SER A 828 18.15 -14.25 13.39
N ALA A 829 17.86 -15.19 14.29
CA ALA A 829 16.54 -15.83 14.34
C ALA A 829 15.46 -14.80 14.70
N GLU A 830 15.81 -13.89 15.59
CA GLU A 830 15.02 -12.74 16.04
C GLU A 830 14.71 -11.82 14.88
N PHE A 831 15.70 -11.45 14.08
CA PHE A 831 15.50 -10.55 12.94
C PHE A 831 14.69 -11.21 11.82
N ARG A 832 14.83 -12.52 11.57
CA ARG A 832 13.98 -13.22 10.61
C ARG A 832 12.50 -13.20 11.00
N ARG A 833 12.20 -13.22 12.30
CA ARG A 833 10.84 -13.03 12.82
C ARG A 833 10.34 -11.60 12.57
N VAL A 834 11.15 -10.60 12.90
CA VAL A 834 10.84 -9.17 12.65
C VAL A 834 10.63 -8.90 11.15
N LEU A 835 11.42 -9.51 10.28
CA LEU A 835 11.27 -9.40 8.82
C LEU A 835 9.95 -10.02 8.33
N ALA A 836 9.54 -11.17 8.89
CA ALA A 836 8.24 -11.77 8.58
C ALA A 836 7.08 -10.85 9.02
N TRP A 837 7.21 -10.22 10.19
CA TRP A 837 6.28 -9.21 10.68
C TRP A 837 6.22 -7.97 9.78
N PHE A 838 7.37 -7.47 9.29
CA PHE A 838 7.41 -6.38 8.32
C PHE A 838 6.58 -6.69 7.08
N TRP A 839 6.78 -7.87 6.47
CA TRP A 839 6.04 -8.25 5.28
C TRP A 839 4.55 -8.47 5.54
N ALA A 840 4.18 -8.96 6.72
CA ALA A 840 2.78 -9.07 7.12
C ALA A 840 2.14 -7.67 7.27
N ALA A 841 2.81 -6.73 7.93
CA ALA A 841 2.33 -5.37 8.10
C ALA A 841 2.16 -4.66 6.75
N VAL A 842 3.20 -4.64 5.92
CA VAL A 842 3.19 -3.99 4.59
C VAL A 842 2.11 -4.57 3.68
N SER A 843 1.82 -5.88 3.78
CA SER A 843 0.76 -6.49 2.97
C SER A 843 -0.65 -6.02 3.34
N ASN A 844 -0.81 -5.43 4.53
CA ASN A 844 -2.08 -4.91 5.01
C ASN A 844 -2.16 -3.38 5.02
N PHE A 845 -1.09 -2.69 4.62
CA PHE A 845 -1.09 -1.23 4.56
C PHE A 845 -2.09 -0.72 3.52
N SER A 846 -2.77 0.36 3.87
CA SER A 846 -3.47 1.20 2.89
C SER A 846 -2.48 1.84 1.92
N GLN A 847 -2.96 2.33 0.76
CA GLN A 847 -2.09 3.04 -0.18
C GLN A 847 -1.42 4.26 0.44
N THR A 848 -2.09 4.97 1.36
CA THR A 848 -1.52 6.13 2.05
C THR A 848 -0.44 5.73 3.04
N GLU A 849 -0.62 4.64 3.80
CA GLU A 849 0.43 4.11 4.69
C GLU A 849 1.64 3.63 3.88
N MET A 850 1.41 2.98 2.74
CA MET A 850 2.49 2.55 1.85
C MET A 850 3.23 3.74 1.22
N ALA A 851 2.52 4.79 0.82
CA ALA A 851 3.13 6.03 0.33
C ALA A 851 4.00 6.70 1.41
N ARG A 852 3.54 6.73 2.66
CA ARG A 852 4.31 7.25 3.79
C ARG A 852 5.53 6.40 4.12
N LEU A 853 5.43 5.08 4.04
CA LEU A 853 6.59 4.19 4.19
C LEU A 853 7.65 4.52 3.14
N LEU A 854 7.27 4.72 1.87
CA LEU A 854 8.20 5.12 0.83
C LEU A 854 8.76 6.52 1.05
N GLN A 855 7.96 7.49 1.48
CA GLN A 855 8.48 8.82 1.84
C GLN A 855 9.50 8.72 2.98
N PHE A 856 9.20 7.94 4.02
CA PHE A 856 10.08 7.74 5.17
C PHE A 856 11.41 7.09 4.78
N THR A 857 11.40 6.17 3.82
CA THR A 857 12.57 5.34 3.47
C THR A 857 13.32 5.77 2.22
N THR A 858 12.65 6.43 1.27
CA THR A 858 13.23 6.83 -0.02
C THR A 858 13.15 8.34 -0.27
N GLY A 859 12.48 9.08 0.62
CA GLY A 859 12.27 10.52 0.47
C GLY A 859 11.21 10.88 -0.58
N CYS A 860 10.45 9.93 -1.15
CA CYS A 860 9.41 10.18 -2.15
C CYS A 860 8.23 9.20 -1.99
N SER A 861 7.01 9.65 -2.25
CA SER A 861 5.81 8.79 -2.25
C SER A 861 5.65 7.95 -3.54
N GLN A 862 6.38 8.29 -4.59
CA GLN A 862 6.37 7.61 -5.88
C GLN A 862 7.65 6.81 -6.10
N LEU A 863 7.49 5.60 -6.64
CA LEU A 863 8.60 4.80 -7.15
C LEU A 863 9.10 5.36 -8.50
N PRO A 864 10.35 5.04 -8.88
CA PRO A 864 10.80 5.20 -10.26
C PRO A 864 9.88 4.43 -11.25
N PRO A 865 9.89 4.78 -12.55
CA PRO A 865 9.01 4.15 -13.54
C PRO A 865 9.05 2.62 -13.58
N GLY A 866 10.21 2.00 -13.36
CA GLY A 866 10.36 0.54 -13.30
C GLY A 866 10.12 -0.10 -11.93
N GLY A 867 9.50 0.62 -10.98
CA GLY A 867 9.13 0.07 -9.67
C GLY A 867 10.30 -0.04 -8.69
N PHE A 868 10.23 -1.02 -7.78
CA PHE A 868 11.24 -1.23 -6.73
C PHE A 868 12.60 -1.67 -7.30
N GLN A 869 12.60 -2.36 -8.45
CA GLN A 869 13.81 -2.81 -9.13
C GLN A 869 14.77 -1.66 -9.48
N GLU A 870 14.22 -0.48 -9.78
CA GLU A 870 14.97 0.70 -10.21
C GLU A 870 15.43 1.60 -9.05
N LEU A 871 15.11 1.24 -7.79
CA LEU A 871 15.71 1.93 -6.64
C LEU A 871 17.21 1.66 -6.60
N ASN A 872 18.00 2.73 -6.51
CA ASN A 872 19.46 2.65 -6.49
C ASN A 872 20.09 3.64 -5.50
N PRO A 873 20.47 3.22 -4.28
CA PRO A 873 20.61 1.81 -3.85
C PRO A 873 19.28 1.05 -3.76
N GLN A 874 19.28 -0.27 -3.94
CA GLN A 874 18.07 -1.08 -3.72
C GLN A 874 17.55 -0.88 -2.30
N PHE A 875 16.24 -1.07 -2.11
CA PHE A 875 15.63 -0.93 -0.79
C PHE A 875 16.27 -1.91 0.20
N GLN A 876 16.73 -1.43 1.35
CA GLN A 876 17.42 -2.25 2.34
C GLN A 876 16.62 -2.35 3.63
N ILE A 877 16.48 -3.56 4.17
CA ILE A 877 15.91 -3.81 5.50
C ILE A 877 17.04 -4.32 6.39
N THR A 878 17.39 -3.53 7.41
CA THR A 878 18.56 -3.76 8.25
C THR A 878 18.15 -4.01 9.69
N ALA A 879 18.78 -4.98 10.35
CA ALA A 879 18.59 -5.20 11.79
C ALA A 879 19.22 -4.04 12.58
N ALA A 880 18.43 -3.36 13.41
CA ALA A 880 18.94 -2.37 14.34
C ALA A 880 19.30 -3.06 15.67
N PRO A 881 20.47 -2.75 16.29
CA PRO A 881 20.89 -3.34 17.55
C PRO A 881 20.18 -2.70 18.75
N THR A 882 18.86 -2.58 18.68
CA THR A 882 18.02 -1.95 19.70
C THR A 882 16.72 -2.75 19.84
N PHE A 883 16.07 -2.63 20.99
CA PHE A 883 14.84 -3.36 21.31
C PHE A 883 13.74 -2.38 21.72
N GLY A 884 12.56 -2.50 21.11
CA GLY A 884 11.39 -1.67 21.43
C GLY A 884 11.45 -0.20 20.98
N ASN A 885 12.54 0.24 20.37
CA ASN A 885 12.68 1.58 19.79
C ASN A 885 11.84 1.73 18.51
N LEU A 886 11.64 2.97 18.02
CA LEU A 886 11.02 3.19 16.72
C LEU A 886 11.95 2.76 15.57
N PRO A 887 11.41 2.22 14.46
CA PRO A 887 12.17 2.06 13.23
C PRO A 887 12.76 3.39 12.78
N THR A 888 14.00 3.36 12.30
CA THR A 888 14.67 4.53 11.73
C THR A 888 14.89 4.30 10.25
N ALA A 889 15.02 5.37 9.47
CA ALA A 889 15.31 5.28 8.06
C ALA A 889 16.49 6.17 7.67
N HIS A 890 17.21 5.74 6.64
CA HIS A 890 18.23 6.51 5.97
C HIS A 890 17.86 6.61 4.50
N THR A 891 17.22 7.72 4.13
CA THR A 891 16.72 7.95 2.77
C THR A 891 17.82 7.89 1.73
N CYS A 892 19.04 8.32 2.08
CA CYS A 892 20.22 8.25 1.21
C CYS A 892 20.54 6.83 0.71
N PHE A 893 20.18 5.81 1.49
CA PHE A 893 20.48 4.40 1.22
C PHE A 893 19.23 3.57 0.89
N ASN A 894 18.06 4.21 0.78
CA ASN A 894 16.76 3.53 0.73
C ASN A 894 16.63 2.48 1.85
N GLN A 895 17.13 2.81 3.05
CA GLN A 895 17.34 1.85 4.13
C GLN A 895 16.35 2.06 5.27
N LEU A 896 15.69 0.99 5.68
CA LEU A 896 14.87 0.89 6.87
C LEU A 896 15.59 0.03 7.91
N CYS A 897 15.82 0.58 9.09
CA CYS A 897 16.43 -0.11 10.22
C CYS A 897 15.32 -0.53 11.19
N LEU A 898 15.20 -1.85 11.41
CA LEU A 898 14.16 -2.46 12.24
C LEU A 898 14.77 -2.96 13.57
N PRO A 899 14.35 -2.39 14.71
CA PRO A 899 14.62 -2.93 16.04
C PRO A 899 13.98 -4.29 16.27
N ASP A 900 14.40 -4.98 17.34
CA ASP A 900 13.71 -6.18 17.82
C ASP A 900 12.47 -5.83 18.66
N TYR A 901 11.46 -6.71 18.62
CA TYR A 901 10.22 -6.59 19.39
C TYR A 901 9.75 -7.95 19.91
N GLU A 902 8.90 -7.96 20.94
CA GLU A 902 8.36 -9.20 21.53
C GLU A 902 7.23 -9.79 20.70
N THR A 903 6.39 -8.94 20.10
CA THR A 903 5.15 -9.32 19.42
C THR A 903 4.97 -8.59 18.08
N TYR A 904 4.16 -9.16 17.19
CA TYR A 904 3.81 -8.55 15.89
C TYR A 904 3.12 -7.20 16.08
N GLU A 905 2.26 -7.10 17.09
CA GLU A 905 1.46 -5.93 17.40
C GLU A 905 2.34 -4.77 17.89
N GLN A 906 3.36 -5.05 18.71
CA GLN A 906 4.36 -4.04 19.09
C GLN A 906 5.15 -3.55 17.87
N PHE A 907 5.61 -4.47 17.02
CA PHE A 907 6.34 -4.15 15.80
C PHE A 907 5.50 -3.28 14.84
N GLU A 908 4.27 -3.71 14.52
CA GLU A 908 3.40 -3.02 13.56
C GLU A 908 3.04 -1.62 14.08
N LYS A 909 2.78 -1.49 15.38
CA LYS A 909 2.55 -0.20 16.03
C LYS A 909 3.75 0.73 15.85
N ALA A 910 4.96 0.26 16.16
CA ALA A 910 6.16 1.06 16.08
C ALA A 910 6.46 1.48 14.64
N LEU A 911 6.23 0.59 13.67
CA LEU A 911 6.37 0.89 12.25
C LEU A 911 5.38 1.95 11.76
N LEU A 912 4.10 1.81 12.11
CA LEU A 912 3.07 2.79 11.74
C LEU A 912 3.35 4.17 12.35
N LEU A 913 3.79 4.19 13.61
CA LEU A 913 4.17 5.42 14.31
C LEU A 913 5.36 6.11 13.63
N ALA A 914 6.40 5.35 13.28
CA ALA A 914 7.58 5.87 12.60
C ALA A 914 7.25 6.46 11.22
N ILE A 915 6.39 5.82 10.42
CA ILE A 915 6.03 6.35 9.10
C ILE A 915 4.99 7.48 9.16
N SER A 916 4.24 7.62 10.26
CA SER A 916 3.29 8.73 10.43
C SER A 916 3.94 9.98 11.02
N GLU A 917 4.84 9.82 12.00
CA GLU A 917 5.47 10.93 12.72
C GLU A 917 6.87 11.25 12.17
N GLY A 918 7.59 10.27 11.62
CA GLY A 918 8.92 10.45 11.05
C GLY A 918 8.93 11.28 9.76
N SER A 919 7.77 11.54 9.15
CA SER A 919 7.62 12.46 8.01
C SER A 919 7.55 13.94 8.42
N GLU A 920 7.28 14.28 9.67
CA GLU A 920 7.15 15.68 10.13
C GLU A 920 8.51 16.35 10.46
N GLY A 921 9.61 15.73 10.03
CA GLY A 921 10.96 16.17 10.32
C GLY A 921 11.39 15.75 11.73
N PHE A 922 12.64 15.30 11.85
CA PHE A 922 13.27 14.91 13.10
C PHE A 922 13.44 16.12 14.05
N GLY A 923 12.34 16.50 14.69
CA GLY A 923 12.23 17.59 15.65
C GLY A 923 11.56 17.20 16.97
N MET A 924 11.13 15.95 17.15
CA MET A 924 10.75 15.41 18.46
C MET A 924 11.92 14.65 19.07
N VAL A 925 12.80 15.39 19.74
CA VAL A 925 13.54 14.93 20.93
C VAL A 925 13.04 15.77 22.09
#